data_AF-A0AAD9ZM71-F1
#
_entry.id   AF-A0AAD9ZM71-F1
#
_cell.length_a   1.000
_cell.length_b   1.000
_cell.length_c   1.000
_cell.angle_alpha   90.00
_cell.angle_beta   90.00
_cell.angle_gamma   90.00
#
_symmetry.space_group_name_H-M   'P 1'
#
loop_
_entity.id
_entity.type
_entity.pdbx_description
1 polymer ?
#
loop_
_entity_poly.entity_id
_entity_poly.type
_entity_poly.pdbx_seq_one_letter_code
_entity_poly.pdbx_strand_id
1 'polypeptide(L)'
;MNGIIILFSSRPYWLEARKHDGRGSQSRLLKASLNIFASKANLVQRRSANYHPSIWNHELIESLSTPYQYELYGNRSEELKEETRKLLASTNESCERLKLIDLVQRLGVAYHFEEEIKEALNLHLKDVMINRDLHATALQFRLLREHGHSIRSVIARPKIFLTYSYWTNLCGSYMVEARWFSRGYTPTVKEYLENGWISVGGPAAIVHAYLLQLQGCNLTNISLDCLKHGSDLIYWSSIITRLADDLGTSTDEIKRGDVAKTIQCYMNEKCVSEEEARDHIKWLISNSWKEVNEINIKQKTNNLPKSMVKMCLNMARTAQCLFQHGDGIGTSIGVTRDRLLATSSSLNFSSPKFIQLYKTRILLSSRPYNWLEARKHGGCGHRSRLLRASLNIFASKANLVKRRSANYHPSIWNHELIESLSTPYQYELYGNRSEELKEETRKLLASTNESCERLKLIDLVQRLGVAYHFEEEIKEALNLHLKDVMINRDLHATALQFRLLREHGHSIRSDVFDKFRDRDGRFSDNIKGDIAGVLSLYEASFLGIQGENVLEEARSFSTKHLKKLSGNNKLEISEIVSEQVQQSLEIPLHWRMPRVEALNFINLYTTDHGDDHNSLVLLELAKLDYNLVQSIHQQELKELSRWWSQLGFKENLSFSRDRLMENYLWAMGINFEPQFSKYRIGLTKFVCILTAIDDMYDVYGSPDELELFTNAVKSWDVRAMEDLPDYMKICYFAMFNFANALAFDVLNHHGLNVMSEIRTEWTNLCGSYMVEARWFSRGYTPTVKEYLENSWITVGGPAAIVHAYLLQLQGCNLTNNSLDCLKLGSDLIYWSSIITRLADDLGTSTDEIKRGDVAKIIQCYMNEEGVSEEEARDRIKGLIGNSWKKVNEIKIKKNNDLPKSMVKMCLNMARTAQCLFQHGDGIGTSIGVTRDRLVSLILKAVPIK
;
A
#
# COMPACT_ATOMS: atom_id res chain seq x y z
N MET A 1 9.99 -24.98 13.86
CA MET A 1 10.77 -25.48 12.71
C MET A 1 11.53 -24.29 12.13
N ASN A 2 12.84 -24.40 11.97
CA ASN A 2 13.66 -23.27 11.52
C ASN A 2 13.42 -23.01 10.03
N GLY A 3 13.19 -21.75 9.66
CA GLY A 3 12.89 -21.35 8.28
C GLY A 3 14.05 -21.64 7.34
N ILE A 4 13.76 -22.28 6.20
CA ILE A 4 14.73 -22.46 5.12
C ILE A 4 14.81 -21.13 4.35
N ILE A 5 15.90 -20.40 4.56
CA ILE A 5 16.19 -19.17 3.82
C ILE A 5 16.63 -19.56 2.40
N ILE A 6 15.77 -19.32 1.41
CA ILE A 6 16.13 -19.41 -0.01
C ILE A 6 16.82 -18.09 -0.40
N LEU A 7 18.15 -18.07 -0.33
CA LEU A 7 18.95 -16.98 -0.87
C LEU A 7 18.92 -17.01 -2.40
N PHE A 8 18.12 -16.13 -3.01
CA PHE A 8 18.27 -15.78 -4.43
C PHE A 8 19.58 -15.02 -4.62
N SER A 9 20.52 -15.59 -5.36
CA SER A 9 21.73 -14.88 -5.77
C SER A 9 21.43 -13.97 -6.96
N SER A 10 21.17 -12.69 -6.69
CA SER A 10 21.11 -11.64 -7.71
C SER A 10 22.44 -11.59 -8.49
N ARG A 11 22.41 -11.83 -9.81
CA ARG A 11 23.55 -11.50 -10.68
C ARG A 11 23.72 -9.97 -10.71
N PRO A 12 24.95 -9.43 -10.57
CA PRO A 12 25.17 -7.99 -10.73
C PRO A 12 25.06 -7.59 -12.21
N TYR A 13 24.17 -6.67 -12.53
CA TYR A 13 24.26 -5.88 -13.76
C TYR A 13 25.32 -4.79 -13.57
N TRP A 14 26.57 -5.09 -13.93
CA TRP A 14 27.66 -4.11 -14.04
C TRP A 14 28.33 -4.26 -15.40
N LEU A 15 27.93 -3.43 -16.36
CA LEU A 15 28.70 -3.18 -17.59
C LEU A 15 28.16 -1.97 -18.37
N GLU A 16 28.31 -0.75 -17.83
CA GLU A 16 28.60 0.44 -18.65
C GLU A 16 29.05 1.63 -17.78
N ALA A 17 30.37 1.71 -17.54
CA ALA A 17 31.03 2.92 -17.08
C ALA A 17 32.32 3.11 -17.88
N ARG A 18 32.50 4.30 -18.45
CA ARG A 18 33.53 4.58 -19.47
C ARG A 18 34.94 4.54 -18.90
N LYS A 19 35.91 4.17 -19.75
CA LYS A 19 37.35 4.31 -19.48
C LYS A 19 37.66 5.78 -19.16
N HIS A 20 38.34 6.07 -18.05
CA HIS A 20 39.44 7.05 -17.98
C HIS A 20 40.30 6.88 -16.71
N ASP A 21 41.61 6.76 -16.94
CA ASP A 21 42.77 7.08 -16.08
C ASP A 21 42.84 6.69 -14.58
N GLY A 22 43.63 5.64 -14.33
CA GLY A 22 45.02 5.86 -13.88
C GLY A 22 45.29 6.25 -12.41
N ARG A 23 45.51 5.24 -11.55
CA ARG A 23 46.53 5.28 -10.46
C ARG A 23 46.86 3.88 -9.93
N GLY A 24 48.04 3.36 -10.30
CA GLY A 24 48.50 2.04 -9.90
C GLY A 24 49.21 2.01 -8.54
N SER A 25 48.48 1.80 -7.45
CA SER A 25 49.08 1.38 -6.16
C SER A 25 48.12 0.62 -5.22
N GLN A 26 46.82 0.94 -5.19
CA GLN A 26 45.82 0.22 -4.37
C GLN A 26 45.53 -1.23 -4.82
N SER A 27 45.86 -1.59 -6.06
CA SER A 27 45.57 -2.91 -6.65
C SER A 27 46.17 -4.11 -5.89
N ARG A 28 47.33 -3.94 -5.22
CA ARG A 28 48.00 -5.06 -4.53
C ARG A 28 47.39 -5.39 -3.17
N LEU A 29 46.95 -4.37 -2.41
CA LEU A 29 46.28 -4.57 -1.12
C LEU A 29 44.86 -5.13 -1.32
N LEU A 30 44.12 -4.68 -2.35
CA LEU A 30 42.84 -5.30 -2.70
C LEU A 30 42.99 -6.78 -3.06
N LYS A 31 44.00 -7.15 -3.86
CA LYS A 31 44.27 -8.56 -4.21
C LYS A 31 44.63 -9.43 -3.00
N ALA A 32 45.41 -8.91 -2.05
CA ALA A 32 45.73 -9.65 -0.82
C ALA A 32 44.48 -9.91 0.04
N SER A 33 43.63 -8.89 0.23
CA SER A 33 42.38 -9.03 0.99
C SER A 33 41.36 -9.95 0.32
N LEU A 34 41.23 -9.88 -1.02
CA LEU A 34 40.38 -10.78 -1.80
C LEU A 34 40.84 -12.24 -1.70
N ASN A 35 42.14 -12.50 -1.72
CA ASN A 35 42.68 -13.86 -1.57
C ASN A 35 42.44 -14.44 -0.16
N ILE A 36 42.44 -13.59 0.89
CA ILE A 36 42.16 -14.03 2.27
C ILE A 36 40.66 -14.30 2.46
N PHE A 37 39.76 -13.53 1.86
CA PHE A 37 38.32 -13.85 1.87
C PHE A 37 37.99 -15.09 1.03
N ALA A 38 38.67 -15.27 -0.12
CA ALA A 38 38.51 -16.46 -0.96
C ALA A 38 39.00 -17.76 -0.29
N SER A 39 39.92 -17.70 0.68
CA SER A 39 40.44 -18.90 1.36
C SER A 39 39.55 -19.43 2.50
N LYS A 40 38.51 -18.69 2.91
CA LYS A 40 37.52 -19.12 3.92
C LYS A 40 36.08 -19.19 3.42
N ALA A 41 35.77 -18.60 2.27
CA ALA A 41 34.56 -18.97 1.55
C ALA A 41 34.79 -20.34 0.89
N ASN A 42 34.11 -21.38 1.36
CA ASN A 42 33.80 -22.51 0.49
C ASN A 42 33.03 -21.93 -0.71
N LEU A 43 33.72 -21.76 -1.84
CA LEU A 43 33.13 -21.35 -3.11
C LEU A 43 32.21 -22.47 -3.58
N VAL A 44 30.99 -22.49 -3.04
CA VAL A 44 29.90 -23.33 -3.53
C VAL A 44 29.66 -22.90 -4.97
N GLN A 45 30.20 -23.67 -5.90
CA GLN A 45 30.05 -23.44 -7.33
C GLN A 45 28.59 -23.73 -7.70
N ARG A 46 27.73 -22.71 -7.55
CA ARG A 46 26.32 -22.79 -7.90
C ARG A 46 26.20 -22.94 -9.40
N ARG A 47 25.49 -23.98 -9.85
CA ARG A 47 25.14 -24.16 -11.26
C ARG A 47 24.32 -22.94 -11.71
N SER A 48 24.69 -22.37 -12.85
CA SER A 48 23.90 -21.34 -13.52
C SER A 48 23.18 -22.00 -14.69
N ALA A 49 21.85 -21.93 -14.70
CA ALA A 49 21.11 -22.11 -15.94
C ALA A 49 21.40 -20.91 -16.86
N ASN A 50 21.60 -21.17 -18.15
CA ASN A 50 21.78 -20.15 -19.18
C ASN A 50 20.44 -19.92 -19.89
N TYR A 51 19.49 -19.30 -19.18
CA TYR A 51 18.21 -18.91 -19.79
C TYR A 51 18.42 -17.79 -20.82
N HIS A 52 17.68 -17.86 -21.92
CA HIS A 52 17.62 -16.76 -22.88
C HIS A 52 16.81 -15.58 -22.29
N PRO A 53 17.14 -14.32 -22.64
CA PRO A 53 16.31 -13.17 -22.29
C PRO A 53 14.87 -13.34 -22.80
N SER A 54 13.89 -12.78 -22.07
CA SER A 54 12.51 -12.74 -22.54
C SER A 54 12.42 -11.94 -23.84
N ILE A 55 11.78 -12.51 -24.86
CA ILE A 55 11.39 -11.77 -26.08
C ILE A 55 10.21 -10.82 -25.83
N TRP A 56 9.50 -11.02 -24.71
CA TRP A 56 8.43 -10.15 -24.24
C TRP A 56 9.06 -9.17 -23.24
N ASN A 57 9.57 -8.04 -23.73
CA ASN A 57 10.01 -6.94 -22.88
C ASN A 57 8.82 -6.08 -22.44
N HIS A 58 9.02 -5.22 -21.45
CA HIS A 58 7.97 -4.35 -20.90
C HIS A 58 7.30 -3.49 -21.97
N GLU A 59 8.12 -2.86 -22.83
CA GLU A 59 7.68 -2.00 -23.93
C GLU A 59 6.76 -2.73 -24.91
N LEU A 60 7.11 -3.97 -25.31
CA LEU A 60 6.26 -4.77 -26.20
C LEU A 60 4.92 -5.09 -25.53
N ILE A 61 4.91 -5.42 -24.24
CA ILE A 61 3.68 -5.72 -23.49
C ILE A 61 2.80 -4.47 -23.36
N GLU A 62 3.36 -3.30 -23.03
CA GLU A 62 2.63 -2.03 -22.98
C GLU A 62 2.13 -1.58 -24.36
N SER A 63 2.85 -1.91 -25.44
CA SER A 63 2.43 -1.60 -26.81
C SER A 63 1.23 -2.42 -27.32
N LEU A 64 0.80 -3.46 -26.58
CA LEU A 64 -0.32 -4.32 -26.94
C LEU A 64 -1.65 -3.57 -26.83
N SER A 65 -2.05 -2.93 -27.93
CA SER A 65 -3.34 -2.27 -28.09
C SER A 65 -4.32 -3.13 -28.90
N THR A 66 -5.62 -2.98 -28.64
CA THR A 66 -6.69 -3.56 -29.46
C THR A 66 -7.68 -2.47 -29.87
N PRO A 67 -8.11 -2.40 -31.15
CA PRO A 67 -9.17 -1.49 -31.58
C PRO A 67 -10.55 -1.94 -31.07
N TYR A 68 -10.68 -3.16 -30.55
CA TYR A 68 -11.93 -3.74 -30.08
C TYR A 68 -12.15 -3.48 -28.59
N GLN A 69 -12.62 -2.27 -28.26
CA GLN A 69 -13.04 -1.91 -26.91
C GLN A 69 -14.48 -2.38 -26.61
N TYR A 70 -14.73 -2.88 -25.39
CA TYR A 70 -16.06 -3.37 -25.00
C TYR A 70 -17.14 -2.28 -25.07
N GLU A 71 -16.77 -1.02 -24.82
CA GLU A 71 -17.67 0.14 -24.89
C GLU A 71 -18.21 0.40 -26.32
N LEU A 72 -17.42 0.07 -27.35
CA LEU A 72 -17.79 0.25 -28.76
C LEU A 72 -18.55 -0.97 -29.33
N TYR A 73 -18.18 -2.18 -28.92
CA TYR A 73 -18.68 -3.42 -29.52
C TYR A 73 -19.60 -4.26 -28.61
N GLY A 74 -19.74 -3.91 -27.34
CA GLY A 74 -20.49 -4.66 -26.33
C GLY A 74 -21.97 -4.84 -26.67
N ASN A 75 -22.64 -3.78 -27.13
CA ASN A 75 -24.04 -3.86 -27.57
C ASN A 75 -24.23 -4.87 -28.72
N ARG A 76 -23.34 -4.85 -29.73
CA ARG A 76 -23.39 -5.81 -30.84
C ARG A 76 -23.02 -7.24 -30.38
N SER A 77 -22.17 -7.37 -29.36
CA SER A 77 -21.88 -8.66 -28.72
C SER A 77 -23.13 -9.24 -28.03
N GLU A 78 -23.90 -8.42 -27.30
CA GLU A 78 -25.15 -8.87 -26.68
C GLU A 78 -26.25 -9.22 -27.69
N GLU A 79 -26.38 -8.44 -28.77
CA GLU A 79 -27.27 -8.79 -29.90
C GLU A 79 -26.92 -10.16 -30.49
N LEU A 80 -25.63 -10.41 -30.79
CA LEU A 80 -25.15 -11.67 -31.33
C LEU A 80 -25.31 -12.85 -30.34
N LYS A 81 -25.15 -12.61 -29.03
CA LYS A 81 -25.47 -13.61 -28.01
C LYS A 81 -26.96 -13.96 -28.04
N GLU A 82 -27.83 -12.98 -28.12
CA GLU A 82 -29.28 -13.20 -28.16
C GLU A 82 -29.74 -13.88 -29.46
N GLU A 83 -29.17 -13.54 -30.61
CA GLU A 83 -29.33 -14.28 -31.87
C GLU A 83 -28.87 -15.74 -31.71
N THR A 84 -27.73 -15.98 -31.05
CA THR A 84 -27.19 -17.34 -30.80
C THR A 84 -28.05 -18.15 -29.83
N ARG A 85 -28.61 -17.54 -28.76
CA ARG A 85 -29.59 -18.19 -27.86
C ARG A 85 -30.82 -18.65 -28.64
N LYS A 86 -31.37 -17.78 -29.49
CA LYS A 86 -32.51 -18.11 -30.36
C LYS A 86 -32.17 -19.25 -31.32
N LEU A 87 -30.96 -19.28 -31.87
CA LEU A 87 -30.50 -20.38 -32.74
C LEU A 87 -30.41 -21.71 -31.99
N LEU A 88 -29.83 -21.72 -30.78
CA LEU A 88 -29.75 -22.90 -29.90
C LEU A 88 -31.15 -23.40 -29.51
N ALA A 89 -32.08 -22.50 -29.20
CA ALA A 89 -33.44 -22.84 -28.78
C ALA A 89 -34.35 -23.31 -29.94
N SER A 90 -34.22 -22.72 -31.13
CA SER A 90 -35.07 -23.03 -32.29
C SER A 90 -34.64 -24.25 -33.10
N THR A 91 -33.41 -24.74 -32.91
CA THR A 91 -32.91 -25.95 -33.58
C THR A 91 -33.61 -27.18 -33.04
N ASN A 92 -34.69 -27.63 -33.70
CA ASN A 92 -35.52 -28.76 -33.24
C ASN A 92 -34.89 -30.15 -33.48
N GLU A 93 -33.99 -30.27 -34.45
CA GLU A 93 -33.40 -31.57 -34.82
C GLU A 93 -32.24 -31.96 -33.88
N SER A 94 -32.30 -33.17 -33.34
CA SER A 94 -31.39 -33.67 -32.31
C SER A 94 -29.92 -33.63 -32.75
N CYS A 95 -29.62 -34.02 -33.99
CA CYS A 95 -28.25 -34.04 -34.53
C CYS A 95 -27.69 -32.63 -34.77
N GLU A 96 -28.46 -31.75 -35.41
CA GLU A 96 -28.03 -30.37 -35.69
C GLU A 96 -27.82 -29.56 -34.41
N ARG A 97 -28.63 -29.79 -33.36
CA ARG A 97 -28.41 -29.14 -32.06
C ARG A 97 -27.06 -29.53 -31.44
N LEU A 98 -26.63 -30.80 -31.56
CA LEU A 98 -25.33 -31.26 -31.06
C LEU A 98 -24.16 -30.68 -31.89
N LYS A 99 -24.31 -30.59 -33.22
CA LYS A 99 -23.33 -29.92 -34.09
C LYS A 99 -23.20 -28.43 -33.77
N LEU A 100 -24.31 -27.75 -33.47
CA LEU A 100 -24.31 -26.34 -33.07
C LEU A 100 -23.64 -26.14 -31.70
N ILE A 101 -23.89 -27.01 -30.72
CA ILE A 101 -23.18 -27.00 -29.43
C ILE A 101 -21.67 -27.20 -29.64
N ASP A 102 -21.26 -28.16 -30.47
CA ASP A 102 -19.85 -28.38 -30.79
C ASP A 102 -19.21 -27.16 -31.49
N LEU A 103 -19.91 -26.55 -32.44
CA LEU A 103 -19.46 -25.33 -33.12
C LEU A 103 -19.27 -24.17 -32.12
N VAL A 104 -20.25 -23.93 -31.24
CA VAL A 104 -20.22 -22.91 -30.19
C VAL A 104 -19.09 -23.16 -29.17
N GLN A 105 -18.78 -24.43 -28.87
CA GLN A 105 -17.61 -24.81 -28.07
C GLN A 105 -16.29 -24.58 -28.79
N ARG A 106 -16.17 -24.99 -30.07
CA ARG A 106 -14.94 -24.83 -30.87
C ARG A 106 -14.61 -23.37 -31.18
N LEU A 107 -15.64 -22.52 -31.30
CA LEU A 107 -15.50 -21.07 -31.43
C LEU A 107 -15.10 -20.38 -30.11
N GLY A 108 -15.02 -21.11 -28.99
CA GLY A 108 -14.61 -20.58 -27.69
C GLY A 108 -15.66 -19.75 -26.96
N VAL A 109 -16.85 -19.55 -27.53
CA VAL A 109 -17.91 -18.67 -26.99
C VAL A 109 -18.96 -19.39 -26.12
N ALA A 110 -18.85 -20.71 -25.95
CA ALA A 110 -19.79 -21.53 -25.16
C ALA A 110 -19.98 -21.07 -23.69
N TYR A 111 -19.06 -20.31 -23.11
CA TYR A 111 -19.19 -19.79 -21.75
C TYR A 111 -20.31 -18.73 -21.60
N HIS A 112 -20.82 -18.19 -22.71
CA HIS A 112 -22.00 -17.32 -22.72
C HIS A 112 -23.33 -18.08 -22.70
N PHE A 113 -23.31 -19.41 -22.88
CA PHE A 113 -24.50 -20.23 -23.15
C PHE A 113 -24.54 -21.50 -22.27
N GLU A 114 -23.92 -21.47 -21.09
CA GLU A 114 -23.71 -22.69 -20.28
C GLU A 114 -25.02 -23.34 -19.80
N GLU A 115 -26.08 -22.56 -19.57
CA GLU A 115 -27.40 -23.09 -19.18
C GLU A 115 -28.19 -23.58 -20.39
N GLU A 116 -28.17 -22.86 -21.52
CA GLU A 116 -28.81 -23.26 -22.77
C GLU A 116 -28.22 -24.57 -23.33
N ILE A 117 -26.89 -24.71 -23.29
CA ILE A 117 -26.18 -25.94 -23.67
C ILE A 117 -26.56 -27.09 -22.71
N LYS A 118 -26.67 -26.82 -21.41
CA LYS A 118 -27.03 -27.81 -20.38
C LYS A 118 -28.48 -28.26 -20.51
N GLU A 119 -29.43 -27.36 -20.80
CA GLU A 119 -30.81 -27.70 -21.09
C GLU A 119 -30.93 -28.52 -22.38
N ALA A 120 -30.25 -28.10 -23.45
CA ALA A 120 -30.19 -28.84 -24.70
C ALA A 120 -29.65 -30.27 -24.50
N LEU A 121 -28.54 -30.44 -23.78
CA LEU A 121 -27.97 -31.77 -23.48
C LEU A 121 -28.85 -32.61 -22.54
N ASN A 122 -29.60 -31.99 -21.63
CA ASN A 122 -30.55 -32.69 -20.76
C ASN A 122 -31.75 -33.27 -21.53
N LEU A 123 -32.24 -32.59 -22.58
CA LEU A 123 -33.30 -33.11 -23.45
C LEU A 123 -32.84 -34.41 -24.14
N HIS A 124 -31.58 -34.43 -24.61
CA HIS A 124 -30.94 -35.56 -25.28
C HIS A 124 -30.61 -36.76 -24.37
N LEU A 125 -30.81 -36.68 -23.06
CA LEU A 125 -30.68 -37.82 -22.13
C LEU A 125 -31.83 -38.84 -22.25
N LYS A 126 -32.95 -38.46 -22.90
CA LYS A 126 -34.09 -39.36 -23.12
C LYS A 126 -34.04 -40.07 -24.48
N ASP A 127 -33.31 -39.50 -25.44
CA ASP A 127 -33.13 -40.01 -26.81
C ASP A 127 -31.91 -40.93 -26.95
N VAL A 128 -31.58 -41.67 -25.88
CA VAL A 128 -30.41 -42.55 -25.85
C VAL A 128 -30.68 -43.79 -26.73
N MET A 129 -30.05 -43.78 -27.90
CA MET A 129 -30.01 -44.84 -28.93
C MET A 129 -31.12 -44.91 -29.99
N ILE A 130 -31.50 -43.78 -30.61
CA ILE A 130 -32.15 -43.81 -31.94
C ILE A 130 -31.48 -42.85 -32.92
N ASN A 131 -30.20 -43.12 -33.26
CA ASN A 131 -29.60 -42.54 -34.47
C ASN A 131 -28.54 -43.49 -35.06
N ARG A 132 -28.55 -43.65 -36.39
CA ARG A 132 -27.67 -44.61 -37.11
C ARG A 132 -26.33 -44.00 -37.58
N ASP A 133 -26.08 -42.73 -37.27
CA ASP A 133 -24.82 -42.07 -37.60
C ASP A 133 -23.79 -42.22 -36.48
N LEU A 134 -22.64 -42.79 -36.81
CA LEU A 134 -21.48 -42.93 -35.92
C LEU A 134 -20.91 -41.57 -35.50
N HIS A 135 -20.94 -40.57 -36.39
CA HIS A 135 -20.44 -39.23 -36.08
C HIS A 135 -21.33 -38.53 -35.04
N ALA A 136 -22.64 -38.47 -35.27
CA ALA A 136 -23.61 -37.96 -34.30
C ALA A 136 -23.55 -38.70 -32.96
N THR A 137 -23.42 -40.04 -32.98
CA THR A 137 -23.35 -40.86 -31.76
C THR A 137 -22.07 -40.60 -30.97
N ALA A 138 -20.91 -40.54 -31.64
CA ALA A 138 -19.64 -40.20 -31.00
C ALA A 138 -19.64 -38.75 -30.46
N LEU A 139 -20.28 -37.83 -31.18
CA LEU A 139 -20.44 -36.43 -30.78
C LEU A 139 -21.33 -36.30 -29.54
N GLN A 140 -22.49 -36.95 -29.53
CA GLN A 140 -23.41 -37.00 -28.38
C GLN A 140 -22.71 -37.61 -27.16
N PHE A 141 -22.01 -38.74 -27.33
CA PHE A 141 -21.28 -39.42 -26.27
C PHE A 141 -20.17 -38.54 -25.67
N ARG A 142 -19.40 -37.85 -26.53
CA ARG A 142 -18.37 -36.88 -26.11
C ARG A 142 -19.00 -35.74 -25.30
N LEU A 143 -20.01 -35.06 -25.85
CA LEU A 143 -20.65 -33.91 -25.21
C LEU A 143 -21.30 -34.26 -23.87
N LEU A 144 -22.02 -35.40 -23.78
CA LEU A 144 -22.64 -35.84 -22.53
C LEU A 144 -21.61 -36.23 -21.45
N ARG A 145 -20.44 -36.77 -21.83
CA ARG A 145 -19.34 -37.02 -20.89
C ARG A 145 -18.62 -35.74 -20.48
N GLU A 146 -18.35 -34.83 -21.41
CA GLU A 146 -17.73 -33.53 -21.12
C GLU A 146 -18.55 -32.67 -20.15
N HIS A 147 -19.88 -32.82 -20.13
CA HIS A 147 -20.78 -32.04 -19.26
C HIS A 147 -21.23 -32.76 -17.96
N GLY A 148 -20.70 -33.95 -17.67
CA GLY A 148 -20.81 -34.62 -16.36
C GLY A 148 -22.16 -35.30 -16.08
N HIS A 149 -22.64 -36.17 -16.99
CA HIS A 149 -23.95 -36.84 -16.87
C HIS A 149 -23.88 -38.31 -16.43
N SER A 150 -24.14 -38.60 -15.14
CA SER A 150 -24.75 -39.85 -14.62
C SER A 150 -25.35 -39.65 -13.21
N ILE A 151 -26.01 -40.67 -12.63
CA ILE A 151 -27.08 -40.54 -11.60
C ILE A 151 -26.59 -40.73 -10.12
N ARG A 152 -26.71 -39.66 -9.29
CA ARG A 152 -26.80 -39.55 -7.77
C ARG A 152 -25.82 -40.34 -6.86
N SER A 153 -25.39 -39.94 -5.64
CA SER A 153 -25.15 -38.70 -4.82
C SER A 153 -24.73 -39.19 -3.39
N VAL A 154 -23.84 -38.59 -2.56
CA VAL A 154 -24.08 -37.50 -1.55
C VAL A 154 -22.80 -37.19 -0.69
N ILE A 155 -22.40 -35.90 -0.61
CA ILE A 155 -21.85 -34.98 0.44
C ILE A 155 -21.05 -35.45 1.71
N ALA A 156 -19.90 -34.78 2.02
CA ALA A 156 -19.40 -34.43 3.40
C ALA A 156 -18.22 -33.38 3.47
N ARG A 157 -17.91 -32.86 4.69
CA ARG A 157 -16.88 -31.84 5.18
C ARG A 157 -15.39 -31.94 4.68
N PRO A 158 -14.33 -31.25 5.25
CA PRO A 158 -14.13 -29.84 5.77
C PRO A 158 -12.75 -29.12 5.44
N LYS A 159 -12.69 -27.76 5.48
CA LYS A 159 -11.56 -26.81 5.88
C LYS A 159 -10.42 -26.26 4.95
N ILE A 160 -9.97 -25.03 5.27
CA ILE A 160 -9.00 -24.10 4.60
C ILE A 160 -7.50 -24.51 4.60
N PHE A 161 -7.07 -25.46 5.46
CA PHE A 161 -5.66 -25.86 5.68
C PHE A 161 -4.85 -26.32 4.46
N LEU A 162 -5.50 -26.42 3.29
CA LEU A 162 -5.00 -27.08 2.10
C LEU A 162 -3.91 -26.28 1.37
N THR A 163 -4.06 -24.96 1.19
CA THR A 163 -3.15 -24.13 0.38
C THR A 163 -1.70 -24.15 0.88
N TYR A 164 -1.49 -23.98 2.19
CA TYR A 164 -0.16 -24.02 2.81
C TYR A 164 0.49 -25.42 2.67
N SER A 165 -0.32 -26.48 2.73
CA SER A 165 0.16 -27.85 2.54
C SER A 165 0.68 -28.10 1.13
N TYR A 166 0.02 -27.56 0.09
CA TYR A 166 0.48 -27.76 -1.29
C TYR A 166 1.82 -27.07 -1.60
N TRP A 167 2.05 -25.85 -1.10
CA TRP A 167 3.37 -25.21 -1.22
C TRP A 167 4.45 -25.95 -0.43
N THR A 168 4.13 -26.41 0.78
CA THR A 168 5.05 -27.21 1.60
C THR A 168 5.42 -28.53 0.91
N ASN A 169 4.43 -29.23 0.34
CA ASN A 169 4.62 -30.46 -0.42
C ASN A 169 5.43 -30.20 -1.70
N LEU A 170 5.18 -29.10 -2.41
CA LEU A 170 5.93 -28.70 -3.60
C LEU A 170 7.42 -28.50 -3.28
N CYS A 171 7.75 -27.69 -2.27
CA CYS A 171 9.14 -27.52 -1.81
C CYS A 171 9.76 -28.83 -1.31
N GLY A 172 8.97 -29.69 -0.65
CA GLY A 172 9.39 -31.04 -0.27
C GLY A 172 9.75 -31.92 -1.47
N SER A 173 8.95 -31.87 -2.54
CA SER A 173 9.19 -32.64 -3.76
C SER A 173 10.41 -32.18 -4.56
N TYR A 174 10.69 -30.87 -4.58
CA TYR A 174 11.96 -30.34 -5.13
C TYR A 174 13.17 -30.76 -4.29
N MET A 175 13.03 -30.89 -2.98
CA MET A 175 14.09 -31.42 -2.11
C MET A 175 14.37 -32.91 -2.38
N VAL A 176 13.37 -33.70 -2.80
CA VAL A 176 13.57 -35.09 -3.24
C VAL A 176 14.39 -35.12 -4.53
N GLU A 177 14.01 -34.34 -5.55
CA GLU A 177 14.78 -34.25 -6.81
C GLU A 177 16.21 -33.75 -6.59
N ALA A 178 16.40 -32.74 -5.73
CA ALA A 178 17.73 -32.25 -5.36
C ALA A 178 18.58 -33.33 -4.65
N ARG A 179 17.96 -34.25 -3.91
CA ARG A 179 18.63 -35.41 -3.29
C ARG A 179 18.96 -36.50 -4.29
N TRP A 180 18.07 -36.78 -5.25
CA TRP A 180 18.37 -37.70 -6.35
C TRP A 180 19.58 -37.20 -7.15
N PHE A 181 19.56 -35.91 -7.53
CA PHE A 181 20.69 -35.26 -8.21
C PHE A 181 22.00 -35.38 -7.41
N SER A 182 21.99 -34.97 -6.13
CA SER A 182 23.22 -34.93 -5.32
C SER A 182 23.84 -36.30 -5.03
N ARG A 183 23.07 -37.37 -5.24
CA ARG A 183 23.50 -38.76 -5.06
C ARG A 183 23.78 -39.49 -6.39
N GLY A 184 23.57 -38.84 -7.54
CA GLY A 184 23.62 -39.50 -8.85
C GLY A 184 22.59 -40.63 -8.99
N TYR A 185 21.46 -40.53 -8.28
CA TYR A 185 20.45 -41.58 -8.22
C TYR A 185 19.39 -41.40 -9.31
N THR A 186 19.15 -42.46 -10.08
CA THR A 186 18.06 -42.55 -11.05
C THR A 186 16.90 -43.31 -10.40
N PRO A 187 15.75 -42.66 -10.12
CA PRO A 187 14.58 -43.33 -9.55
C PRO A 187 13.92 -44.29 -10.53
N THR A 188 13.09 -45.20 -10.00
CA THR A 188 12.15 -45.97 -10.83
C THR A 188 11.07 -45.06 -11.42
N VAL A 189 10.38 -45.47 -12.49
CA VAL A 189 9.27 -44.68 -13.06
C VAL A 189 8.16 -44.45 -12.02
N LYS A 190 7.89 -45.45 -11.16
CA LYS A 190 6.93 -45.32 -10.08
C LYS A 190 7.36 -44.25 -9.07
N GLU A 191 8.58 -44.36 -8.55
CA GLU A 191 9.12 -43.41 -7.55
C GLU A 191 9.24 -41.99 -8.13
N TYR A 192 9.64 -41.87 -9.39
CA TYR A 192 9.66 -40.60 -10.11
C TYR A 192 8.27 -39.98 -10.17
N LEU A 193 7.25 -40.74 -10.57
CA LEU A 193 5.88 -40.22 -10.71
C LEU A 193 5.20 -39.94 -9.36
N GLU A 194 5.51 -40.70 -8.29
CA GLU A 194 5.03 -40.46 -6.93
C GLU A 194 5.47 -39.08 -6.39
N ASN A 195 6.65 -38.58 -6.80
CA ASN A 195 7.11 -37.22 -6.54
C ASN A 195 6.67 -36.21 -7.62
N GLY A 196 6.72 -36.64 -8.88
CA GLY A 196 6.66 -35.82 -10.09
C GLY A 196 5.31 -35.13 -10.31
N TRP A 197 4.21 -35.73 -9.85
CA TRP A 197 2.89 -35.09 -9.88
C TRP A 197 2.79 -33.91 -8.92
N ILE A 198 3.61 -33.88 -7.86
CA ILE A 198 3.72 -32.73 -6.96
C ILE A 198 4.71 -31.72 -7.54
N SER A 199 5.90 -32.16 -7.94
CA SER A 199 6.99 -31.26 -8.36
C SER A 199 6.69 -30.46 -9.64
N VAL A 200 5.77 -30.93 -10.48
CA VAL A 200 5.28 -30.17 -11.65
C VAL A 200 4.46 -28.93 -11.26
N GLY A 201 4.20 -28.70 -9.97
CA GLY A 201 3.42 -27.56 -9.46
C GLY A 201 1.91 -27.68 -9.70
N GLY A 202 1.45 -28.73 -10.39
CA GLY A 202 0.04 -28.95 -10.77
C GLY A 202 -0.95 -28.81 -9.61
N PRO A 203 -0.75 -29.48 -8.46
CA PRO A 203 -1.67 -29.37 -7.32
C PRO A 203 -1.74 -27.96 -6.76
N ALA A 204 -0.61 -27.26 -6.68
CA ALA A 204 -0.58 -25.87 -6.24
C ALA A 204 -1.31 -24.96 -7.24
N ALA A 205 -1.02 -25.07 -8.54
CA ALA A 205 -1.63 -24.26 -9.60
C ALA A 205 -3.16 -24.42 -9.63
N ILE A 206 -3.67 -25.66 -9.62
CA ILE A 206 -5.12 -25.95 -9.63
C ILE A 206 -5.79 -25.37 -8.39
N VAL A 207 -5.23 -25.58 -7.19
CA VAL A 207 -5.86 -25.12 -5.94
C VAL A 207 -5.94 -23.58 -5.89
N HIS A 208 -4.89 -22.88 -6.32
CA HIS A 208 -4.90 -21.41 -6.33
C HIS A 208 -5.83 -20.86 -7.41
N ALA A 209 -5.80 -21.41 -8.63
CA ALA A 209 -6.70 -21.00 -9.69
C ALA A 209 -8.18 -21.22 -9.32
N TYR A 210 -8.49 -22.28 -8.56
CA TYR A 210 -9.85 -22.52 -8.06
C TYR A 210 -10.27 -21.41 -7.09
N LEU A 211 -9.42 -21.08 -6.12
CA LEU A 211 -9.70 -20.04 -5.12
C LEU A 211 -9.83 -18.65 -5.74
N LEU A 212 -9.02 -18.35 -6.76
CA LEU A 212 -9.14 -17.11 -7.55
C LEU A 212 -10.48 -17.06 -8.30
N GLN A 213 -10.93 -18.17 -8.89
CA GLN A 213 -12.25 -18.23 -9.53
C GLN A 213 -13.42 -18.02 -8.55
N LEU A 214 -13.23 -18.29 -7.25
CA LEU A 214 -14.25 -18.02 -6.23
C LEU A 214 -14.30 -16.55 -5.77
N GLN A 215 -13.36 -15.68 -6.19
CA GLN A 215 -13.43 -14.25 -5.89
C GLN A 215 -14.69 -13.65 -6.55
N GLY A 216 -15.51 -12.97 -5.74
CA GLY A 216 -16.83 -12.47 -6.15
C GLY A 216 -18.00 -13.45 -5.97
N CYS A 217 -17.75 -14.73 -5.65
CA CYS A 217 -18.81 -15.65 -5.26
C CYS A 217 -19.14 -15.51 -3.76
N ASN A 218 -20.42 -15.68 -3.38
CA ASN A 218 -20.78 -15.73 -1.95
C ASN A 218 -20.32 -17.07 -1.33
N LEU A 219 -19.11 -17.06 -0.76
CA LEU A 219 -18.39 -18.22 -0.23
C LEU A 219 -19.16 -19.01 0.84
N THR A 220 -20.14 -18.40 1.52
CA THR A 220 -20.99 -19.09 2.51
C THR A 220 -21.72 -20.32 1.96
N ASN A 221 -21.93 -20.38 0.65
CA ASN A 221 -22.58 -21.49 -0.06
C ASN A 221 -21.61 -22.50 -0.70
N ILE A 222 -20.29 -22.27 -0.66
CA ILE A 222 -19.29 -23.08 -1.40
C ILE A 222 -18.35 -23.81 -0.43
N SER A 223 -18.39 -25.14 -0.49
CA SER A 223 -17.56 -26.01 0.36
C SER A 223 -16.17 -26.22 -0.25
N LEU A 224 -15.11 -25.83 0.47
CA LEU A 224 -13.71 -26.04 0.03
C LEU A 224 -13.28 -27.52 0.04
N ASP A 225 -14.07 -28.40 0.64
CA ASP A 225 -13.80 -29.84 0.72
C ASP A 225 -13.84 -30.54 -0.64
N CYS A 226 -14.37 -29.89 -1.69
CA CYS A 226 -14.19 -30.32 -3.07
C CYS A 226 -12.71 -30.50 -3.44
N LEU A 227 -11.80 -29.72 -2.85
CA LEU A 227 -10.35 -29.85 -3.02
C LEU A 227 -9.81 -31.16 -2.41
N LYS A 228 -10.48 -31.74 -1.41
CA LYS A 228 -10.17 -33.06 -0.84
C LYS A 228 -10.80 -34.17 -1.67
N HIS A 229 -12.09 -34.07 -1.97
CA HIS A 229 -12.81 -35.07 -2.80
C HIS A 229 -12.32 -35.11 -4.26
N GLY A 230 -11.60 -34.07 -4.69
CA GLY A 230 -11.01 -33.93 -6.02
C GLY A 230 -9.52 -34.23 -6.06
N SER A 231 -8.93 -34.80 -5.00
CA SER A 231 -7.53 -35.22 -4.94
C SER A 231 -7.10 -36.00 -6.17
N ASP A 232 -7.94 -36.94 -6.60
CA ASP A 232 -7.61 -37.88 -7.67
C ASP A 232 -7.66 -37.17 -9.03
N LEU A 233 -8.57 -36.20 -9.20
CA LEU A 233 -8.64 -35.40 -10.41
C LEU A 233 -7.45 -34.43 -10.51
N ILE A 234 -7.04 -33.85 -9.38
CA ILE A 234 -5.82 -33.03 -9.27
C ILE A 234 -4.59 -33.90 -9.58
N TYR A 235 -4.51 -35.10 -9.01
CA TYR A 235 -3.43 -36.07 -9.23
C TYR A 235 -3.30 -36.42 -10.71
N TRP A 236 -4.36 -36.95 -11.34
CA TRP A 236 -4.27 -37.38 -12.74
C TRP A 236 -4.08 -36.22 -13.72
N SER A 237 -4.66 -35.04 -13.45
CA SER A 237 -4.34 -33.83 -14.21
C SER A 237 -2.86 -33.47 -14.11
N SER A 238 -2.27 -33.55 -12.90
CA SER A 238 -0.87 -33.23 -12.67
C SER A 238 0.08 -34.29 -13.24
N ILE A 239 -0.30 -35.57 -13.24
CA ILE A 239 0.39 -36.64 -13.97
C ILE A 239 0.41 -36.35 -15.47
N ILE A 240 -0.72 -35.97 -16.08
CA ILE A 240 -0.75 -35.58 -17.50
C ILE A 240 0.16 -34.38 -17.76
N THR A 241 0.16 -33.37 -16.88
CA THR A 241 1.09 -32.23 -16.97
C THR A 241 2.55 -32.68 -16.90
N ARG A 242 2.93 -33.52 -15.92
CA ARG A 242 4.30 -34.03 -15.73
C ARG A 242 4.78 -34.88 -16.92
N LEU A 243 3.94 -35.80 -17.40
CA LEU A 243 4.30 -36.65 -18.54
C LEU A 243 4.37 -35.85 -19.86
N ALA A 244 3.56 -34.78 -20.01
CA ALA A 244 3.63 -33.88 -21.17
C ALA A 244 4.88 -33.00 -21.14
N ASP A 245 5.20 -32.42 -19.98
CA ASP A 245 6.44 -31.69 -19.67
C ASP A 245 7.65 -32.55 -20.06
N ASP A 246 7.84 -33.70 -19.40
CA ASP A 246 8.94 -34.63 -19.64
C ASP A 246 9.07 -35.07 -21.12
N LEU A 247 7.97 -35.26 -21.86
CA LEU A 247 8.00 -35.56 -23.30
C LEU A 247 8.59 -34.42 -24.13
N GLY A 248 8.24 -33.17 -23.81
CA GLY A 248 8.67 -31.97 -24.53
C GLY A 248 10.06 -31.47 -24.11
N THR A 249 10.45 -31.64 -22.85
CA THR A 249 11.64 -30.99 -22.26
C THR A 249 12.85 -31.90 -22.09
N SER A 250 12.66 -33.21 -21.84
CA SER A 250 13.72 -34.10 -21.32
C SER A 250 15.05 -34.04 -22.07
N THR A 251 15.03 -33.95 -23.40
CA THR A 251 16.24 -33.91 -24.23
C THR A 251 17.12 -32.70 -23.92
N ASP A 252 16.53 -31.54 -23.61
CA ASP A 252 17.28 -30.33 -23.30
C ASP A 252 17.58 -30.22 -21.80
N GLU A 253 16.70 -30.73 -20.94
CA GLU A 253 16.96 -30.82 -19.49
C GLU A 253 18.17 -31.71 -19.18
N ILE A 254 18.28 -32.88 -19.83
CA ILE A 254 19.44 -33.76 -19.67
C ILE A 254 20.72 -33.09 -20.20
N LYS A 255 20.67 -32.31 -21.30
CA LYS A 255 21.83 -31.51 -21.77
C LYS A 255 22.25 -30.44 -20.77
N ARG A 256 21.32 -29.86 -20.00
CA ARG A 256 21.62 -28.91 -18.90
C ARG A 256 22.17 -29.61 -17.64
N GLY A 257 22.11 -30.93 -17.56
CA GLY A 257 22.47 -31.71 -16.38
C GLY A 257 21.40 -31.70 -15.29
N ASP A 258 20.13 -31.63 -15.68
CA ASP A 258 19.00 -31.81 -14.77
C ASP A 258 18.83 -33.30 -14.39
N VAL A 259 17.93 -33.63 -13.45
CA VAL A 259 17.66 -35.03 -13.05
C VAL A 259 17.04 -35.85 -14.18
N ALA A 260 17.24 -37.17 -14.13
CA ALA A 260 16.53 -38.12 -14.99
C ALA A 260 15.01 -37.88 -14.96
N LYS A 261 14.40 -37.75 -16.15
CA LYS A 261 12.95 -37.59 -16.33
C LYS A 261 12.29 -38.94 -16.57
N THR A 262 10.97 -39.01 -16.67
CA THR A 262 10.23 -40.29 -16.81
C THR A 262 10.78 -41.14 -17.97
N ILE A 263 11.22 -40.52 -19.07
CA ILE A 263 11.88 -41.19 -20.20
C ILE A 263 13.17 -41.89 -19.76
N GLN A 264 14.13 -41.18 -19.15
CA GLN A 264 15.39 -41.78 -18.71
C GLN A 264 15.18 -42.81 -17.59
N CYS A 265 14.20 -42.58 -16.71
CA CYS A 265 13.82 -43.55 -15.68
C CYS A 265 13.32 -44.86 -16.31
N TYR A 266 12.46 -44.80 -17.33
CA TYR A 266 11.95 -45.99 -18.02
C TYR A 266 13.02 -46.71 -18.85
N MET A 267 13.86 -45.95 -19.57
CA MET A 267 15.02 -46.51 -20.30
C MET A 267 15.94 -47.29 -19.36
N ASN A 268 16.23 -46.73 -18.18
CA ASN A 268 17.07 -47.37 -17.16
C ASN A 268 16.38 -48.57 -16.48
N GLU A 269 15.07 -48.49 -16.21
CA GLU A 269 14.30 -49.54 -15.52
C GLU A 269 14.01 -50.76 -16.43
N LYS A 270 13.85 -50.56 -17.74
CA LYS A 270 13.48 -51.62 -18.70
C LYS A 270 14.55 -51.96 -19.74
N CYS A 271 15.67 -51.23 -19.76
CA CYS A 271 16.74 -51.37 -20.75
C CYS A 271 16.25 -51.23 -22.21
N VAL A 272 15.36 -50.26 -22.44
CA VAL A 272 14.74 -49.98 -23.75
C VAL A 272 15.32 -48.73 -24.42
N SER A 273 15.05 -48.57 -25.71
CA SER A 273 15.39 -47.35 -26.46
C SER A 273 14.58 -46.12 -26.02
N GLU A 274 15.06 -44.92 -26.38
CA GLU A 274 14.33 -43.68 -26.10
C GLU A 274 12.98 -43.61 -26.85
N GLU A 275 12.89 -44.21 -28.05
CA GLU A 275 11.65 -44.27 -28.83
C GLU A 275 10.58 -45.11 -28.13
N GLU A 276 10.92 -46.32 -27.71
CA GLU A 276 10.06 -47.20 -26.92
C GLU A 276 9.65 -46.56 -25.58
N ALA A 277 10.57 -45.83 -24.94
CA ALA A 277 10.27 -45.09 -23.72
C ALA A 277 9.27 -43.96 -23.98
N ARG A 278 9.46 -43.15 -25.02
CA ARG A 278 8.54 -42.07 -25.41
C ARG A 278 7.14 -42.60 -25.76
N ASP A 279 7.05 -43.74 -26.43
CA ASP A 279 5.76 -44.39 -26.71
C ASP A 279 5.09 -44.94 -25.46
N HIS A 280 5.85 -45.49 -24.51
CA HIS A 280 5.32 -45.83 -23.19
C HIS A 280 4.79 -44.59 -22.44
N ILE A 281 5.46 -43.43 -22.52
CA ILE A 281 4.97 -42.19 -21.90
C ILE A 281 3.67 -41.71 -22.58
N LYS A 282 3.56 -41.75 -23.91
CA LYS A 282 2.30 -41.46 -24.63
C LYS A 282 1.15 -42.38 -24.17
N TRP A 283 1.44 -43.66 -23.94
CA TRP A 283 0.49 -44.63 -23.42
C TRP A 283 0.07 -44.32 -21.97
N LEU A 284 1.01 -43.92 -21.09
CA LEU A 284 0.71 -43.47 -19.73
C LEU A 284 -0.18 -42.22 -19.72
N ILE A 285 0.05 -41.25 -20.62
CA ILE A 285 -0.83 -40.08 -20.81
C ILE A 285 -2.23 -40.52 -21.25
N SER A 286 -2.33 -41.46 -22.20
CA SER A 286 -3.61 -41.98 -22.68
C SER A 286 -4.41 -42.66 -21.55
N ASN A 287 -3.75 -43.43 -20.69
CA ASN A 287 -4.39 -44.05 -19.53
C ASN A 287 -4.77 -43.02 -18.45
N SER A 288 -3.91 -42.07 -18.15
CA SER A 288 -4.23 -40.98 -17.21
C SER A 288 -5.46 -40.18 -17.66
N TRP A 289 -5.63 -39.99 -18.97
CA TRP A 289 -6.86 -39.42 -19.53
C TRP A 289 -8.11 -40.31 -19.33
N LYS A 290 -8.00 -41.65 -19.29
CA LYS A 290 -9.13 -42.52 -18.96
C LYS A 290 -9.60 -42.29 -17.52
N GLU A 291 -8.66 -42.22 -16.58
CA GLU A 291 -8.93 -41.92 -15.16
C GLU A 291 -9.59 -40.55 -14.98
N VAL A 292 -9.04 -39.50 -15.60
CA VAL A 292 -9.64 -38.15 -15.61
C VAL A 292 -11.07 -38.17 -16.17
N ASN A 293 -11.30 -38.90 -17.27
CA ASN A 293 -12.62 -39.04 -17.86
C ASN A 293 -13.59 -39.82 -16.96
N GLU A 294 -13.14 -40.86 -16.26
CA GLU A 294 -13.95 -41.61 -15.31
C GLU A 294 -14.37 -40.74 -14.11
N ILE A 295 -13.44 -39.96 -13.55
CA ILE A 295 -13.73 -39.02 -12.45
C ILE A 295 -14.68 -37.91 -12.91
N ASN A 296 -14.53 -37.40 -14.14
CA ASN A 296 -15.46 -36.43 -14.72
C ASN A 296 -16.90 -36.99 -14.85
N ILE A 297 -17.05 -38.26 -15.22
CA ILE A 297 -18.37 -38.93 -15.25
C ILE A 297 -18.94 -39.09 -13.82
N LYS A 298 -18.08 -39.41 -12.85
CA LYS A 298 -18.39 -39.53 -11.42
C LYS A 298 -18.46 -38.17 -10.69
N GLN A 299 -18.41 -37.04 -11.40
CA GLN A 299 -18.41 -35.71 -10.80
C GLN A 299 -19.54 -35.48 -9.79
N LYS A 300 -20.76 -35.89 -10.16
CA LYS A 300 -21.97 -35.69 -9.33
C LYS A 300 -22.04 -36.61 -8.11
N THR A 301 -21.41 -37.78 -8.14
CA THR A 301 -21.29 -38.65 -6.96
C THR A 301 -20.22 -38.14 -6.00
N ASN A 302 -19.16 -37.51 -6.53
CA ASN A 302 -18.02 -37.03 -5.75
C ASN A 302 -18.20 -35.58 -5.24
N ASN A 303 -19.36 -34.95 -5.48
CA ASN A 303 -19.67 -33.55 -5.12
C ASN A 303 -18.70 -32.50 -5.70
N LEU A 304 -18.10 -32.77 -6.85
CA LEU A 304 -17.08 -31.90 -7.44
C LEU A 304 -17.72 -30.73 -8.23
N PRO A 305 -17.39 -29.46 -7.93
CA PRO A 305 -17.89 -28.30 -8.67
C PRO A 305 -17.47 -28.32 -10.15
N LYS A 306 -18.39 -27.93 -11.05
CA LYS A 306 -18.11 -27.88 -12.51
C LYS A 306 -16.93 -26.98 -12.87
N SER A 307 -16.76 -25.87 -12.15
CA SER A 307 -15.59 -25.00 -12.24
C SER A 307 -14.28 -25.75 -11.99
N MET A 308 -14.18 -26.46 -10.87
CA MET A 308 -12.99 -27.25 -10.52
C MET A 308 -12.67 -28.31 -11.57
N VAL A 309 -13.68 -29.07 -12.03
CA VAL A 309 -13.48 -30.13 -13.03
C VAL A 309 -13.04 -29.57 -14.38
N LYS A 310 -13.73 -28.53 -14.87
CA LYS A 310 -13.38 -27.80 -16.10
C LYS A 310 -11.95 -27.29 -16.06
N MET A 311 -11.51 -26.82 -14.91
CA MET A 311 -10.16 -26.27 -14.72
C MET A 311 -9.06 -27.35 -14.67
N CYS A 312 -9.28 -28.50 -14.00
CA CYS A 312 -8.34 -29.63 -14.09
C CYS A 312 -8.21 -30.14 -15.54
N LEU A 313 -9.36 -30.34 -16.22
CA LEU A 313 -9.39 -30.73 -17.63
C LEU A 313 -8.62 -29.74 -18.52
N ASN A 314 -8.81 -28.44 -18.28
CA ASN A 314 -8.13 -27.41 -19.03
C ASN A 314 -6.64 -27.32 -18.69
N MET A 315 -6.21 -27.56 -17.45
CA MET A 315 -4.78 -27.62 -17.12
C MET A 315 -4.08 -28.76 -17.85
N ALA A 316 -4.66 -29.96 -17.85
CA ALA A 316 -4.11 -31.11 -18.58
C ALA A 316 -4.00 -30.82 -20.10
N ARG A 317 -5.05 -30.20 -20.69
CA ARG A 317 -5.05 -29.77 -22.10
C ARG A 317 -4.01 -28.68 -22.39
N THR A 318 -3.90 -27.67 -21.54
CA THR A 318 -2.94 -26.57 -21.69
C THR A 318 -1.52 -27.08 -21.60
N ALA A 319 -1.21 -27.98 -20.65
CA ALA A 319 0.11 -28.60 -20.55
C ALA A 319 0.48 -29.36 -21.83
N GLN A 320 -0.43 -30.21 -22.34
CA GLN A 320 -0.20 -30.89 -23.61
C GLN A 320 -0.05 -29.92 -24.79
N CYS A 321 -0.75 -28.78 -24.81
CA CYS A 321 -0.60 -27.76 -25.83
C CYS A 321 0.77 -27.04 -25.77
N LEU A 322 1.22 -26.69 -24.56
CA LEU A 322 2.50 -26.02 -24.32
C LEU A 322 3.69 -26.90 -24.72
N PHE A 323 3.65 -28.18 -24.35
CA PHE A 323 4.78 -29.11 -24.53
C PHE A 323 4.73 -29.96 -25.81
N GLN A 324 3.67 -29.84 -26.64
CA GLN A 324 3.51 -30.61 -27.88
C GLN A 324 4.70 -30.48 -28.85
N HIS A 325 5.42 -29.36 -28.81
CA HIS A 325 6.45 -28.98 -29.77
C HIS A 325 7.81 -28.65 -29.13
N GLY A 326 8.05 -29.11 -27.90
CA GLY A 326 9.28 -28.85 -27.13
C GLY A 326 9.02 -28.08 -25.82
N ASP A 327 10.06 -27.48 -25.25
CA ASP A 327 9.98 -26.68 -24.02
C ASP A 327 9.30 -25.32 -24.25
N GLY A 328 7.96 -25.31 -24.20
CA GLY A 328 7.13 -24.13 -24.37
C GLY A 328 7.19 -23.09 -23.23
N ILE A 329 8.04 -23.29 -22.21
CA ILE A 329 8.20 -22.36 -21.07
C ILE A 329 9.65 -21.86 -20.96
N GLY A 330 10.63 -22.76 -20.95
CA GLY A 330 12.05 -22.43 -20.84
C GLY A 330 12.71 -22.01 -22.16
N THR A 331 12.05 -22.21 -23.31
CA THR A 331 12.51 -21.67 -24.60
C THR A 331 11.47 -20.71 -25.20
N SER A 332 11.89 -19.46 -25.44
CA SER A 332 11.02 -18.39 -25.95
C SER A 332 10.93 -18.35 -27.49
N ILE A 333 11.35 -19.42 -28.18
CA ILE A 333 11.54 -19.47 -29.64
C ILE A 333 10.86 -20.74 -30.18
N GLY A 334 10.21 -20.64 -31.34
CA GLY A 334 9.61 -21.79 -32.05
C GLY A 334 8.08 -21.75 -32.10
N VAL A 335 7.47 -22.92 -32.32
CA VAL A 335 6.03 -23.07 -32.65
C VAL A 335 5.11 -22.43 -31.61
N THR A 336 5.45 -22.50 -30.32
CA THR A 336 4.66 -21.89 -29.24
C THR A 336 4.69 -20.36 -29.31
N ARG A 337 5.83 -19.75 -29.64
CA ARG A 337 5.94 -18.29 -29.91
C ARG A 337 5.07 -17.91 -31.09
N ASP A 338 5.20 -18.63 -32.20
CA ASP A 338 4.52 -18.28 -33.45
C ASP A 338 3.00 -18.45 -33.34
N ARG A 339 2.52 -19.39 -32.52
CA ARG A 339 1.10 -19.50 -32.14
C ARG A 339 0.62 -18.30 -31.31
N LEU A 340 1.38 -17.88 -30.29
CA LEU A 340 1.04 -16.71 -29.46
C LEU A 340 1.02 -15.42 -30.27
N LEU A 341 2.02 -15.21 -31.15
CA LEU A 341 2.08 -14.08 -32.07
C LEU A 341 1.00 -14.15 -33.16
N ALA A 342 0.61 -15.34 -33.62
CA ALA A 342 -0.54 -15.49 -34.52
C ALA A 342 -1.84 -15.05 -33.84
N THR A 343 -2.07 -15.41 -32.58
CA THR A 343 -3.26 -14.95 -31.83
C THR A 343 -3.28 -13.43 -31.57
N SER A 344 -2.14 -12.75 -31.49
CA SER A 344 -2.11 -11.28 -31.36
C SER A 344 -2.15 -10.53 -32.70
N SER A 345 -1.62 -11.11 -33.78
CA SER A 345 -1.55 -10.47 -35.11
C SER A 345 -2.72 -10.77 -36.05
N SER A 346 -3.49 -11.84 -35.80
CA SER A 346 -4.59 -12.28 -36.70
C SER A 346 -5.93 -11.54 -36.52
N LEU A 347 -5.98 -10.47 -35.71
CA LEU A 347 -7.17 -9.64 -35.52
C LEU A 347 -7.42 -8.61 -36.65
N ASN A 348 -6.67 -8.68 -37.74
CA ASN A 348 -6.79 -7.73 -38.87
C ASN A 348 -7.75 -8.25 -39.96
N PHE A 349 -9.06 -8.24 -39.70
CA PHE A 349 -10.11 -8.75 -40.60
C PHE A 349 -10.42 -7.83 -41.81
N SER A 350 -9.40 -7.24 -42.43
CA SER A 350 -9.51 -6.33 -43.58
C SER A 350 -9.73 -7.05 -44.91
N SER A 351 -10.69 -7.99 -44.98
CA SER A 351 -11.03 -8.70 -46.22
C SER A 351 -12.13 -7.96 -47.00
N PRO A 352 -11.89 -7.52 -48.26
CA PRO A 352 -12.87 -6.73 -49.04
C PRO A 352 -14.22 -7.42 -49.28
N LYS A 353 -14.31 -8.75 -49.15
CA LYS A 353 -15.56 -9.50 -49.35
C LYS A 353 -16.64 -9.19 -48.32
N PHE A 354 -16.30 -8.72 -47.12
CA PHE A 354 -17.30 -8.41 -46.08
C PHE A 354 -17.95 -7.03 -46.29
N ILE A 355 -17.25 -6.08 -46.91
CA ILE A 355 -17.71 -4.70 -47.14
C ILE A 355 -18.84 -4.65 -48.19
N GLN A 356 -18.87 -5.62 -49.12
CA GLN A 356 -19.84 -5.62 -50.22
C GLN A 356 -21.28 -5.96 -49.79
N LEU A 357 -21.47 -6.58 -48.61
CA LEU A 357 -22.80 -6.88 -48.06
C LEU A 357 -23.41 -5.74 -47.23
N TYR A 358 -22.62 -4.73 -46.86
CA TYR A 358 -23.05 -3.71 -45.88
C TYR A 358 -23.71 -2.46 -46.49
N LYS A 359 -23.88 -2.40 -47.82
CA LYS A 359 -24.31 -1.18 -48.53
C LYS A 359 -25.78 -1.13 -48.98
N THR A 360 -26.65 -1.99 -48.45
CA THR A 360 -28.08 -1.96 -48.85
C THR A 360 -29.08 -2.26 -47.72
N ARG A 361 -29.07 -1.42 -46.66
CA ARG A 361 -30.27 -0.80 -46.06
C ARG A 361 -29.92 -0.02 -44.78
N ILE A 362 -29.65 1.27 -44.95
CA ILE A 362 -29.99 2.28 -43.94
C ILE A 362 -31.17 3.05 -44.52
N LEU A 363 -32.25 3.22 -43.75
CA LEU A 363 -32.98 4.48 -43.59
C LEU A 363 -34.24 4.35 -42.70
N LEU A 364 -34.49 5.43 -41.94
CA LEU A 364 -35.66 5.73 -41.08
C LEU A 364 -35.78 4.95 -39.75
N SER A 365 -36.08 5.56 -38.59
CA SER A 365 -36.07 7.00 -38.21
C SER A 365 -36.27 7.21 -36.68
N SER A 366 -35.54 8.19 -36.10
CA SER A 366 -35.91 9.07 -34.95
C SER A 366 -36.36 8.54 -33.56
N ARG A 367 -35.57 8.96 -32.54
CA ARG A 367 -35.78 9.28 -31.09
C ARG A 367 -37.23 9.58 -30.56
N PRO A 368 -37.51 9.66 -29.23
CA PRO A 368 -36.62 9.68 -28.03
C PRO A 368 -37.04 8.79 -26.82
N TYR A 369 -36.30 8.94 -25.70
CA TYR A 369 -36.46 8.36 -24.35
C TYR A 369 -37.85 8.56 -23.67
N ASN A 370 -38.18 7.68 -22.72
CA ASN A 370 -38.74 8.09 -21.43
C ASN A 370 -38.57 7.04 -20.31
N TRP A 371 -38.12 7.48 -19.13
CA TRP A 371 -38.11 6.73 -17.86
C TRP A 371 -39.24 7.27 -16.98
N LEU A 372 -40.32 6.51 -16.77
CA LEU A 372 -41.26 6.58 -15.63
C LEU A 372 -42.55 5.82 -15.94
N GLU A 373 -42.67 4.56 -15.50
CA GLU A 373 -43.92 3.97 -14.98
C GLU A 373 -43.67 2.56 -14.38
N ALA A 374 -44.57 2.11 -13.50
CA ALA A 374 -44.61 0.80 -12.80
C ALA A 374 -44.00 0.67 -11.38
N ARG A 375 -44.06 1.72 -10.56
CA ARG A 375 -44.36 1.52 -9.12
C ARG A 375 -45.89 1.47 -8.93
N LYS A 376 -46.49 0.28 -9.04
CA LYS A 376 -47.81 -0.06 -8.48
C LYS A 376 -48.12 -1.54 -8.71
N HIS A 377 -48.21 -2.28 -7.60
CA HIS A 377 -49.14 -3.37 -7.27
C HIS A 377 -48.44 -4.38 -6.34
N GLY A 378 -48.79 -4.35 -5.06
CA GLY A 378 -48.44 -5.39 -4.10
C GLY A 378 -49.60 -6.38 -3.92
N GLY A 379 -49.34 -7.55 -3.34
CA GLY A 379 -50.39 -8.48 -2.91
C GLY A 379 -49.86 -9.88 -2.55
N CYS A 380 -50.10 -10.29 -1.30
CA CYS A 380 -49.85 -11.64 -0.72
C CYS A 380 -48.40 -12.18 -0.76
N GLY A 381 -47.77 -12.63 0.33
CA GLY A 381 -48.25 -12.84 1.70
C GLY A 381 -48.76 -14.25 1.95
N HIS A 382 -47.86 -15.18 2.33
CA HIS A 382 -48.05 -16.32 3.26
C HIS A 382 -46.82 -17.27 3.23
N ARG A 383 -45.80 -17.04 4.10
CA ARG A 383 -44.81 -18.07 4.53
C ARG A 383 -43.88 -17.59 5.67
N SER A 384 -44.45 -16.92 6.68
CA SER A 384 -43.70 -16.22 7.75
C SER A 384 -43.86 -16.81 9.17
N ARG A 385 -44.09 -18.13 9.30
CA ARG A 385 -44.24 -18.81 10.63
C ARG A 385 -43.30 -19.99 10.92
N LEU A 386 -42.46 -20.43 9.98
CA LEU A 386 -41.45 -21.48 10.24
C LEU A 386 -40.02 -20.95 10.42
N LEU A 387 -39.75 -19.68 10.10
CA LEU A 387 -38.42 -19.05 10.26
C LEU A 387 -38.16 -18.45 11.65
N ARG A 388 -39.17 -18.34 12.53
CA ARG A 388 -39.01 -17.82 13.90
C ARG A 388 -38.68 -18.87 14.96
N ALA A 389 -38.91 -20.16 14.70
CA ALA A 389 -38.60 -21.22 15.67
C ALA A 389 -37.10 -21.55 15.73
N SER A 390 -36.39 -21.46 14.59
CA SER A 390 -34.98 -21.82 14.48
C SER A 390 -34.01 -20.78 15.07
N LEU A 391 -34.45 -19.52 15.21
CA LEU A 391 -33.60 -18.42 15.71
C LEU A 391 -33.42 -18.43 17.23
N ASN A 392 -34.33 -19.04 17.99
CA ASN A 392 -34.29 -19.00 19.46
C ASN A 392 -33.41 -20.09 20.10
N ILE A 393 -32.93 -21.08 19.35
CA ILE A 393 -32.15 -22.21 19.90
C ILE A 393 -30.64 -21.90 19.93
N PHE A 394 -30.13 -21.11 18.97
CA PHE A 394 -28.72 -20.67 18.96
C PHE A 394 -28.41 -19.56 19.98
N ALA A 395 -29.42 -18.87 20.52
CA ALA A 395 -29.25 -17.76 21.46
C ALA A 395 -28.84 -18.18 22.89
N SER A 396 -28.78 -19.47 23.20
CA SER A 396 -28.69 -19.99 24.59
C SER A 396 -27.28 -20.33 25.09
N LYS A 397 -26.22 -20.09 24.30
CA LYS A 397 -24.81 -20.34 24.71
C LYS A 397 -23.79 -19.27 24.31
N ALA A 398 -24.24 -18.09 23.89
CA ALA A 398 -23.37 -16.92 23.85
C ALA A 398 -23.44 -16.20 25.21
N ASN A 399 -22.34 -16.18 25.95
CA ASN A 399 -22.14 -15.11 26.92
C ASN A 399 -22.17 -13.80 26.12
N LEU A 400 -23.19 -12.97 26.35
CA LEU A 400 -23.33 -11.68 25.67
C LEU A 400 -22.23 -10.73 26.18
N VAL A 401 -21.05 -10.80 25.53
CA VAL A 401 -19.97 -9.84 25.73
C VAL A 401 -20.51 -8.46 25.34
N LYS A 402 -20.81 -7.65 26.35
CA LYS A 402 -21.37 -6.31 26.18
C LYS A 402 -20.30 -5.38 25.62
N ARG A 403 -20.30 -5.18 24.31
CA ARG A 403 -19.39 -4.27 23.61
C ARG A 403 -19.67 -2.82 23.99
N ARG A 404 -18.62 -2.02 24.16
CA ARG A 404 -18.71 -0.55 24.13
C ARG A 404 -18.72 -0.07 22.68
N SER A 405 -19.18 1.16 22.48
CA SER A 405 -19.19 1.87 21.21
C SER A 405 -18.94 3.34 21.50
N ALA A 406 -17.98 3.94 20.82
CA ALA A 406 -17.75 5.39 20.85
C ALA A 406 -18.80 6.17 20.04
N ASN A 407 -19.65 5.48 19.26
CA ASN A 407 -20.68 6.07 18.41
C ASN A 407 -20.13 7.08 17.38
N TYR A 408 -18.99 6.75 16.78
CA TYR A 408 -18.36 7.56 15.74
C TYR A 408 -19.33 7.82 14.57
N HIS A 409 -19.37 9.07 14.11
CA HIS A 409 -20.15 9.42 12.92
C HIS A 409 -19.44 8.90 11.65
N PRO A 410 -20.18 8.56 10.57
CA PRO A 410 -19.60 8.11 9.32
C PRO A 410 -18.74 9.19 8.64
N SER A 411 -17.78 8.78 7.81
CA SER A 411 -17.02 9.70 6.94
C SER A 411 -17.96 10.52 6.06
N ILE A 412 -17.67 11.81 5.88
CA ILE A 412 -18.31 12.66 4.85
C ILE A 412 -17.67 12.48 3.46
N TRP A 413 -16.54 11.77 3.41
CA TRP A 413 -15.74 11.53 2.21
C TRP A 413 -16.01 10.10 1.71
N ASN A 414 -17.08 9.92 0.94
CA ASN A 414 -17.38 8.63 0.32
C ASN A 414 -16.45 8.33 -0.87
N HIS A 415 -16.42 7.06 -1.26
CA HIS A 415 -15.58 6.59 -2.36
C HIS A 415 -15.85 7.36 -3.67
N GLU A 416 -17.13 7.58 -4.01
CA GLU A 416 -17.51 8.29 -5.23
C GLU A 416 -17.02 9.75 -5.25
N LEU A 417 -17.08 10.46 -4.12
CA LEU A 417 -16.58 11.83 -4.03
C LEU A 417 -15.07 11.90 -4.24
N ILE A 418 -14.30 10.99 -3.63
CA ILE A 418 -12.84 10.96 -3.79
C ILE A 418 -12.46 10.59 -5.24
N GLU A 419 -13.14 9.61 -5.86
CA GLU A 419 -12.95 9.29 -7.27
C GLU A 419 -13.30 10.46 -8.20
N SER A 420 -14.31 11.26 -7.85
CA SER A 420 -14.73 12.43 -8.63
C SER A 420 -13.78 13.63 -8.59
N LEU A 421 -12.79 13.65 -7.67
CA LEU A 421 -11.85 14.76 -7.55
C LEU A 421 -11.14 15.04 -8.88
N SER A 422 -11.19 16.27 -9.35
CA SER A 422 -10.59 16.67 -10.61
C SER A 422 -9.94 18.03 -10.48
N THR A 423 -8.82 18.24 -11.16
CA THR A 423 -8.08 19.49 -11.15
C THR A 423 -7.55 19.78 -12.56
N PRO A 424 -7.57 21.05 -13.03
CA PRO A 424 -6.97 21.42 -14.29
C PRO A 424 -5.43 21.42 -14.23
N TYR A 425 -4.84 21.38 -13.04
CA TYR A 425 -3.39 21.51 -12.84
C TYR A 425 -2.66 20.18 -13.04
N GLN A 426 -2.31 19.92 -14.30
CA GLN A 426 -1.54 18.77 -14.75
C GLN A 426 -0.10 19.16 -15.09
N TYR A 427 0.87 18.27 -14.83
CA TYR A 427 2.29 18.55 -15.06
C TYR A 427 2.59 18.71 -16.56
N GLU A 428 1.85 18.00 -17.41
CA GLU A 428 1.89 18.05 -18.87
C GLU A 428 1.54 19.44 -19.42
N LEU A 429 0.71 20.21 -18.70
CA LEU A 429 0.26 21.55 -19.10
C LEU A 429 1.12 22.67 -18.47
N TYR A 430 1.52 22.49 -17.20
CA TYR A 430 2.11 23.56 -16.39
C TYR A 430 3.57 23.32 -15.97
N GLY A 431 4.12 22.12 -16.20
CA GLY A 431 5.47 21.75 -15.77
C GLY A 431 6.56 22.64 -16.37
N ASN A 432 6.45 22.98 -17.67
CA ASN A 432 7.41 23.88 -18.33
C ASN A 432 7.46 25.26 -17.65
N ARG A 433 6.30 25.87 -17.36
CA ARG A 433 6.23 27.16 -16.67
C ARG A 433 6.76 27.07 -15.23
N SER A 434 6.52 25.95 -14.56
CA SER A 434 7.09 25.68 -13.23
C SER A 434 8.62 25.62 -13.27
N GLU A 435 9.23 24.96 -14.26
CA GLU A 435 10.69 24.89 -14.40
C GLU A 435 11.32 26.23 -14.81
N GLU A 436 10.66 27.03 -15.66
CA GLU A 436 11.06 28.42 -15.96
C GLU A 436 11.13 29.27 -14.68
N LEU A 437 10.04 29.27 -13.90
CA LEU A 437 9.94 30.03 -12.65
C LEU A 437 10.94 29.57 -11.59
N LYS A 438 11.25 28.27 -11.53
CA LYS A 438 12.34 27.76 -10.67
C LYS A 438 13.69 28.31 -11.10
N GLU A 439 13.98 28.33 -12.40
CA GLU A 439 15.25 28.86 -12.92
C GLU A 439 15.37 30.39 -12.74
N GLU A 440 14.28 31.14 -12.90
CA GLU A 440 14.22 32.57 -12.53
C GLU A 440 14.51 32.76 -11.03
N THR A 441 13.94 31.89 -10.17
CA THR A 441 14.18 31.92 -8.72
C THR A 441 15.63 31.57 -8.34
N ARG A 442 16.27 30.60 -9.00
CA ARG A 442 17.71 30.29 -8.81
C ARG A 442 18.58 31.51 -9.13
N LYS A 443 18.29 32.21 -10.24
CA LYS A 443 19.00 33.45 -10.61
C LYS A 443 18.80 34.56 -9.59
N LEU A 444 17.60 34.69 -9.03
CA LEU A 444 17.30 35.66 -7.96
C LEU A 444 18.10 35.35 -6.68
N LEU A 445 18.11 34.09 -6.24
CA LEU A 445 18.91 33.63 -5.09
C LEU A 445 20.41 33.88 -5.29
N ALA A 446 20.94 33.58 -6.49
CA ALA A 446 22.36 33.75 -6.82
C ALA A 446 22.80 35.22 -6.98
N SER A 447 21.92 36.09 -7.48
CA SER A 447 22.23 37.51 -7.73
C SER A 447 22.04 38.41 -6.50
N THR A 448 21.27 37.95 -5.50
CA THR A 448 21.05 38.71 -4.25
C THR A 448 22.32 38.72 -3.40
N ASN A 449 23.11 39.80 -3.53
CA ASN A 449 24.39 39.98 -2.86
C ASN A 449 24.30 40.65 -1.47
N GLU A 450 23.28 41.47 -1.24
CA GLU A 450 23.05 42.12 0.05
C GLU A 450 22.58 41.08 1.08
N SER A 451 23.12 41.18 2.29
CA SER A 451 23.07 40.12 3.29
C SER A 451 21.74 40.04 4.02
N CYS A 452 21.04 41.17 4.23
CA CYS A 452 19.70 41.20 4.80
C CYS A 452 18.64 40.74 3.77
N GLU A 453 18.69 41.26 2.54
CA GLU A 453 17.79 40.85 1.45
C GLU A 453 17.91 39.36 1.13
N ARG A 454 19.13 38.78 1.16
CA ARG A 454 19.30 37.33 0.97
C ARG A 454 18.59 36.51 2.05
N LEU A 455 18.65 36.94 3.31
CA LEU A 455 17.96 36.25 4.41
C LEU A 455 16.44 36.38 4.29
N LYS A 456 15.93 37.55 3.91
CA LYS A 456 14.50 37.77 3.62
C LYS A 456 14.04 36.88 2.46
N LEU A 457 14.81 36.79 1.39
CA LEU A 457 14.50 35.95 0.22
C LEU A 457 14.47 34.45 0.58
N ILE A 458 15.40 33.99 1.42
CA ILE A 458 15.40 32.60 1.93
C ILE A 458 14.14 32.33 2.77
N ASP A 459 13.78 33.25 3.66
CA ASP A 459 12.56 33.12 4.48
C ASP A 459 11.30 33.12 3.62
N LEU A 460 11.23 34.02 2.63
CA LEU A 460 10.15 34.12 1.66
C LEU A 460 9.96 32.80 0.89
N VAL A 461 11.05 32.24 0.36
CA VAL A 461 11.06 30.95 -0.35
C VAL A 461 10.64 29.77 0.55
N GLN A 462 10.98 29.81 1.84
CA GLN A 462 10.54 28.81 2.83
C GLN A 462 9.05 28.94 3.18
N ARG A 463 8.58 30.16 3.48
CA ARG A 463 7.20 30.42 3.87
C ARG A 463 6.21 30.26 2.71
N LEU A 464 6.64 30.49 1.47
CA LEU A 464 5.87 30.13 0.26
C LEU A 464 5.83 28.62 -0.03
N GLY A 465 6.55 27.79 0.73
CA GLY A 465 6.53 26.33 0.62
C GLY A 465 7.35 25.74 -0.53
N VAL A 466 8.13 26.54 -1.25
CA VAL A 466 8.89 26.12 -2.46
C VAL A 466 10.39 25.87 -2.20
N ALA A 467 10.88 26.10 -0.98
CA ALA A 467 12.28 25.89 -0.58
C ALA A 467 12.85 24.49 -0.87
N TYR A 468 12.02 23.46 -0.99
CA TYR A 468 12.47 22.10 -1.29
C TYR A 468 13.03 21.94 -2.73
N HIS A 469 12.80 22.91 -3.63
CA HIS A 469 13.45 22.99 -4.93
C HIS A 469 14.85 23.63 -4.89
N PHE A 470 15.23 24.22 -3.76
CA PHE A 470 16.41 25.10 -3.61
C PHE A 470 17.27 24.74 -2.37
N GLU A 471 17.22 23.48 -1.92
CA GLU A 471 17.84 23.06 -0.64
C GLU A 471 19.37 23.28 -0.61
N GLU A 472 20.05 23.17 -1.76
CA GLU A 472 21.50 23.39 -1.86
C GLU A 472 21.85 24.88 -1.96
N GLU A 473 21.12 25.67 -2.74
CA GLU A 473 21.28 27.13 -2.82
C GLU A 473 21.06 27.81 -1.46
N ILE A 474 20.01 27.42 -0.73
CA ILE A 474 19.73 27.92 0.62
C ILE A 474 20.85 27.55 1.59
N LYS A 475 21.35 26.31 1.52
CA LYS A 475 22.45 25.80 2.35
C LYS A 475 23.77 26.53 2.06
N GLU A 476 24.10 26.78 0.80
CA GLU A 476 25.27 27.56 0.42
C GLU A 476 25.17 29.00 0.92
N ALA A 477 24.02 29.64 0.72
CA ALA A 477 23.75 30.99 1.22
C ALA A 477 23.91 31.10 2.75
N LEU A 478 23.30 30.19 3.52
CA LEU A 478 23.39 30.18 4.98
C LEU A 478 24.82 29.91 5.48
N ASN A 479 25.60 29.08 4.77
CA ASN A 479 27.02 28.85 5.11
C ASN A 479 27.89 30.11 4.96
N LEU A 480 27.53 31.06 4.10
CA LEU A 480 28.20 32.37 4.03
C LEU A 480 27.91 33.19 5.29
N HIS A 481 26.67 33.18 5.77
CA HIS A 481 26.24 33.92 6.97
C HIS A 481 26.78 33.35 8.29
N LEU A 482 27.35 32.13 8.32
CA LEU A 482 28.08 31.60 9.49
C LEU A 482 29.39 32.34 9.79
N LYS A 483 29.99 32.95 8.77
CA LYS A 483 31.27 33.68 8.89
C LYS A 483 31.06 35.19 9.13
N ASP A 484 29.81 35.64 9.05
CA ASP A 484 29.45 37.05 9.14
C ASP A 484 29.09 37.44 10.59
N VAL A 485 29.54 38.61 10.99
CA VAL A 485 29.52 39.06 12.39
C VAL A 485 28.29 39.91 12.64
N MET A 486 27.31 39.36 13.39
CA MET A 486 25.98 39.97 13.64
C MET A 486 25.98 41.33 14.37
N ILE A 487 27.13 41.93 14.69
CA ILE A 487 27.26 43.09 15.59
C ILE A 487 26.46 44.30 15.08
N ASN A 488 26.53 44.63 13.78
CA ASN A 488 25.93 45.85 13.20
C ASN A 488 24.48 45.70 12.68
N ARG A 489 23.79 44.59 12.96
CA ARG A 489 22.42 44.33 12.48
C ARG A 489 21.35 44.91 13.41
N ASP A 490 20.22 45.33 12.82
CA ASP A 490 19.00 45.64 13.57
C ASP A 490 18.36 44.38 14.20
N LEU A 491 17.25 44.56 14.95
CA LEU A 491 16.58 43.48 15.66
C LEU A 491 16.00 42.45 14.71
N HIS A 492 15.31 42.89 13.66
CA HIS A 492 14.70 42.03 12.65
C HIS A 492 15.74 41.13 11.96
N ALA A 493 16.81 41.71 11.42
CA ALA A 493 17.86 40.98 10.72
C ALA A 493 18.67 40.06 11.65
N THR A 494 18.92 40.47 12.90
CA THR A 494 19.59 39.59 13.89
C THR A 494 18.72 38.38 14.23
N ALA A 495 17.43 38.60 14.51
CA ALA A 495 16.50 37.54 14.85
C ALA A 495 16.23 36.59 13.66
N LEU A 496 16.08 37.13 12.45
CA LEU A 496 15.90 36.36 11.22
C LEU A 496 17.11 35.46 10.92
N GLN A 497 18.33 36.03 10.95
CA GLN A 497 19.56 35.26 10.72
C GLN A 497 19.73 34.16 11.79
N PHE A 498 19.46 34.48 13.07
CA PHE A 498 19.50 33.50 14.16
C PHE A 498 18.51 32.34 13.93
N ARG A 499 17.25 32.68 13.59
CA ARG A 499 16.20 31.69 13.31
C ARG A 499 16.60 30.77 12.16
N LEU A 500 16.88 31.32 10.98
CA LEU A 500 17.20 30.54 9.78
C LEU A 500 18.41 29.63 10.00
N LEU A 501 19.46 30.11 10.67
CA LEU A 501 20.64 29.31 10.99
C LEU A 501 20.31 28.13 11.93
N ARG A 502 19.54 28.35 13.00
CA ARG A 502 19.10 27.24 13.89
C ARG A 502 18.10 26.30 13.20
N GLU A 503 17.23 26.81 12.34
CA GLU A 503 16.33 26.00 11.51
C GLU A 503 17.11 25.04 10.60
N HIS A 504 18.34 25.40 10.21
CA HIS A 504 19.23 24.58 9.39
C HIS A 504 20.27 23.77 10.19
N GLY A 505 20.14 23.75 11.53
CA GLY A 505 20.94 22.92 12.43
C GLY A 505 22.24 23.57 12.91
N HIS A 506 22.46 24.86 12.66
CA HIS A 506 23.66 25.55 13.11
C HIS A 506 23.55 26.00 14.58
N SER A 507 24.58 25.68 15.38
CA SER A 507 24.67 26.02 16.80
C SER A 507 25.08 27.50 17.02
N ILE A 508 24.17 28.43 16.74
CA ILE A 508 24.34 29.86 17.08
C ILE A 508 23.93 30.11 18.53
N ARG A 509 24.72 30.86 19.30
CA ARG A 509 24.47 31.18 20.72
C ARG A 509 23.43 32.30 20.86
N SER A 510 22.67 32.31 21.97
CA SER A 510 21.64 33.34 22.22
C SER A 510 22.18 34.72 22.63
N ASP A 511 23.47 34.84 22.91
CA ASP A 511 24.14 36.10 23.30
C ASP A 511 24.19 37.14 22.16
N VAL A 512 23.90 36.74 20.92
CA VAL A 512 23.69 37.66 19.78
C VAL A 512 22.58 38.70 20.03
N PHE A 513 21.67 38.43 20.98
CA PHE A 513 20.60 39.33 21.37
C PHE A 513 20.95 40.28 22.53
N ASP A 514 22.10 40.12 23.20
CA ASP A 514 22.44 40.92 24.38
C ASP A 514 22.64 42.41 24.07
N LYS A 515 22.97 42.76 22.82
CA LYS A 515 23.00 44.16 22.34
C LYS A 515 21.63 44.88 22.35
N PHE A 516 20.53 44.16 22.50
CA PHE A 516 19.17 44.71 22.61
C PHE A 516 18.63 44.72 24.06
N ARG A 517 19.47 44.34 25.04
CA ARG A 517 19.09 44.21 26.45
C ARG A 517 19.75 45.31 27.28
N ASP A 518 19.01 45.82 28.26
CA ASP A 518 19.49 46.80 29.22
C ASP A 518 20.39 46.12 30.28
N ARG A 519 21.06 46.93 31.11
CA ARG A 519 22.05 46.45 32.12
C ARG A 519 21.45 45.54 33.20
N ASP A 520 20.13 45.50 33.34
CA ASP A 520 19.40 44.60 34.23
C ASP A 520 19.12 43.22 33.62
N GLY A 521 19.51 43.01 32.35
CA GLY A 521 19.28 41.77 31.62
C GLY A 521 17.85 41.63 31.10
N ARG A 522 17.12 42.71 30.83
CA ARG A 522 15.82 42.69 30.13
C ARG A 522 15.92 43.32 28.76
N PHE A 523 15.11 42.88 27.79
CA PHE A 523 15.01 43.56 26.49
C PHE A 523 14.57 45.01 26.65
N SER A 524 15.31 45.91 26.01
CA SER A 524 15.14 47.34 26.19
C SER A 524 13.78 47.80 25.67
N ASP A 525 13.04 48.54 26.49
CA ASP A 525 11.72 49.09 26.16
C ASP A 525 11.78 50.05 24.94
N ASN A 526 12.98 50.42 24.46
CA ASN A 526 13.21 51.19 23.25
C ASN A 526 12.93 50.40 21.95
N ILE A 527 13.13 49.08 21.93
CA ILE A 527 12.98 48.26 20.71
C ILE A 527 11.51 47.94 20.39
N LYS A 528 10.57 48.25 21.30
CA LYS A 528 9.15 47.89 21.15
C LYS A 528 8.43 48.54 19.96
N GLY A 529 9.00 49.61 19.39
CA GLY A 529 8.47 50.28 18.21
C GLY A 529 8.82 49.58 16.90
N ASP A 530 9.86 48.73 16.88
CA ASP A 530 10.20 47.89 15.73
C ASP A 530 9.32 46.63 15.75
N ILE A 531 8.09 46.76 15.27
CA ILE A 531 7.10 45.67 15.30
C ILE A 531 7.57 44.46 14.48
N ALA A 532 8.25 44.69 13.36
CA ALA A 532 8.83 43.64 12.51
C ALA A 532 10.01 42.93 13.20
N GLY A 533 10.84 43.66 13.95
CA GLY A 533 11.90 43.10 14.79
C GLY A 533 11.35 42.34 16.00
N VAL A 534 10.32 42.86 16.68
CA VAL A 534 9.66 42.19 17.81
C VAL A 534 8.98 40.89 17.37
N LEU A 535 8.35 40.86 16.18
CA LEU A 535 7.79 39.63 15.60
C LEU A 535 8.88 38.63 15.22
N SER A 536 9.98 39.05 14.57
CA SER A 536 11.10 38.15 14.29
C SER A 536 11.76 37.62 15.57
N LEU A 537 11.87 38.45 16.62
CA LEU A 537 12.38 38.05 17.95
C LEU A 537 11.46 37.02 18.63
N TYR A 538 10.13 37.22 18.53
CA TYR A 538 9.15 36.23 18.99
C TYR A 538 9.40 34.88 18.32
N GLU A 539 9.47 34.83 16.99
CA GLU A 539 9.66 33.58 16.25
C GLU A 539 11.02 32.91 16.54
N ALA A 540 12.09 33.70 16.58
CA ALA A 540 13.42 33.23 16.96
C ALA A 540 13.45 32.60 18.37
N SER A 541 12.63 33.08 19.30
CA SER A 541 12.59 32.58 20.68
C SER A 541 12.13 31.11 20.81
N PHE A 542 11.38 30.58 19.83
CA PHE A 542 10.90 29.19 19.84
C PHE A 542 11.96 28.17 19.41
N LEU A 543 13.11 28.63 18.91
CA LEU A 543 14.29 27.81 18.64
C LEU A 543 15.24 27.69 19.85
N GLY A 544 14.82 28.17 21.02
CA GLY A 544 15.60 28.04 22.26
C GLY A 544 15.79 26.60 22.71
N ILE A 545 16.90 26.37 23.41
CA ILE A 545 17.22 25.10 24.11
C ILE A 545 17.19 25.30 25.63
N GLN A 546 17.38 24.22 26.39
CA GLN A 546 17.39 24.31 27.85
C GLN A 546 18.56 25.16 28.36
N GLY A 547 18.30 26.02 29.35
CA GLY A 547 19.26 26.96 29.94
C GLY A 547 19.39 28.32 29.24
N GLU A 548 18.76 28.54 28.08
CA GLU A 548 18.84 29.82 27.36
C GLU A 548 17.85 30.86 27.88
N ASN A 549 18.13 31.38 29.08
CA ASN A 549 17.30 32.40 29.74
C ASN A 549 17.05 33.65 28.86
N VAL A 550 17.98 33.99 27.97
CA VAL A 550 17.85 35.10 27.01
C VAL A 550 16.64 34.90 26.08
N LEU A 551 16.38 33.67 25.63
CA LEU A 551 15.28 33.38 24.70
C LEU A 551 13.95 33.20 25.42
N GLU A 552 13.95 32.75 26.68
CA GLU A 552 12.75 32.78 27.52
C GLU A 552 12.31 34.21 27.82
N GLU A 553 13.28 35.10 28.09
CA GLU A 553 13.03 36.53 28.28
C GLU A 553 12.60 37.20 26.96
N ALA A 554 13.21 36.85 25.83
CA ALA A 554 12.79 37.30 24.48
C ALA A 554 11.34 36.91 24.18
N ARG A 555 10.94 35.67 24.48
CA ARG A 555 9.56 35.20 24.32
C ARG A 555 8.60 35.99 25.20
N SER A 556 8.97 36.19 26.47
CA SER A 556 8.15 36.93 27.44
C SER A 556 7.95 38.40 27.02
N PHE A 557 9.04 39.09 26.66
CA PHE A 557 9.02 40.46 26.15
C PHE A 557 8.17 40.56 24.88
N SER A 558 8.51 39.81 23.83
CA SER A 558 7.82 39.91 22.55
C SER A 558 6.33 39.55 22.66
N THR A 559 5.97 38.46 23.36
CA THR A 559 4.55 38.10 23.61
C THR A 559 3.78 39.24 24.28
N LYS A 560 4.36 39.90 25.30
CA LYS A 560 3.75 41.02 26.02
C LYS A 560 3.50 42.23 25.11
N HIS A 561 4.40 42.53 24.19
CA HIS A 561 4.27 43.66 23.27
C HIS A 561 3.34 43.35 22.09
N LEU A 562 3.45 42.17 21.48
CA LEU A 562 2.58 41.71 20.40
C LEU A 562 1.11 41.61 20.83
N LYS A 563 0.82 41.06 22.03
CA LYS A 563 -0.57 40.99 22.55
C LYS A 563 -1.22 42.36 22.76
N LYS A 564 -0.44 43.43 23.00
CA LYS A 564 -0.98 44.80 23.10
C LYS A 564 -1.45 45.34 21.75
N LEU A 565 -0.73 45.00 20.67
CA LEU A 565 -1.07 45.41 19.30
C LEU A 565 -2.37 44.75 18.83
N SER A 566 -2.56 43.46 19.13
CA SER A 566 -3.77 42.70 18.75
C SER A 566 -5.06 43.17 19.44
N GLY A 567 -4.96 43.93 20.55
CA GLY A 567 -6.11 44.40 21.33
C GLY A 567 -6.68 45.73 20.85
N ASN A 568 -6.02 46.84 21.21
CA ASN A 568 -6.60 48.19 21.12
C ASN A 568 -5.96 49.11 20.06
N ASN A 569 -4.83 48.73 19.46
CA ASN A 569 -4.02 49.59 18.57
C ASN A 569 -3.98 49.12 17.10
N LYS A 570 -5.04 48.47 16.60
CA LYS A 570 -5.12 48.01 15.19
C LYS A 570 -4.93 49.12 14.13
N LEU A 571 -5.04 50.40 14.51
CA LEU A 571 -4.91 51.56 13.61
C LEU A 571 -3.46 51.93 13.26
N GLU A 572 -2.45 51.33 13.90
CA GLU A 572 -1.02 51.70 13.74
C GLU A 572 -0.19 50.70 12.91
N ILE A 573 -0.79 49.61 12.42
CA ILE A 573 -0.12 48.56 11.63
C ILE A 573 -0.92 48.16 10.40
N SER A 574 -0.26 47.62 9.38
CA SER A 574 -0.97 47.05 8.23
C SER A 574 -1.79 45.83 8.65
N GLU A 575 -2.89 45.58 7.94
CA GLU A 575 -3.77 44.43 8.19
C GLU A 575 -3.00 43.10 8.13
N ILE A 576 -2.03 43.00 7.22
CA ILE A 576 -1.19 41.83 7.00
C ILE A 576 -0.20 41.62 8.16
N VAL A 577 0.39 42.68 8.71
CA VAL A 577 1.20 42.58 9.94
C VAL A 577 0.32 42.20 11.12
N SER A 578 -0.90 42.74 11.23
CA SER A 578 -1.85 42.34 12.27
C SER A 578 -2.22 40.85 12.18
N GLU A 579 -2.47 40.32 10.98
CA GLU A 579 -2.81 38.92 10.79
C GLU A 579 -1.60 38.01 11.06
N GLN A 580 -0.40 38.36 10.59
CA GLN A 580 0.82 37.63 10.92
C GLN A 580 1.06 37.59 12.44
N VAL A 581 0.87 38.71 13.16
CA VAL A 581 0.98 38.74 14.63
C VAL A 581 -0.07 37.84 15.28
N GLN A 582 -1.33 37.87 14.82
CA GLN A 582 -2.39 37.01 15.34
C GLN A 582 -2.08 35.52 15.16
N GLN A 583 -1.71 35.10 13.93
CA GLN A 583 -1.33 33.72 13.63
C GLN A 583 -0.15 33.26 14.49
N SER A 584 0.82 34.15 14.77
CA SER A 584 2.04 33.83 15.52
C SER A 584 1.81 33.70 17.01
N LEU A 585 0.94 34.55 17.58
CA LEU A 585 0.49 34.42 18.96
C LEU A 585 -0.39 33.18 19.21
N GLU A 586 -0.99 32.61 18.15
CA GLU A 586 -1.73 31.34 18.23
C GLU A 586 -0.79 30.13 18.15
N ILE A 587 -0.01 30.01 17.07
CA ILE A 587 1.07 29.02 16.92
C ILE A 587 2.30 29.70 16.27
N PRO A 588 3.49 29.65 16.88
CA PRO A 588 4.71 30.21 16.30
C PRO A 588 5.11 29.43 15.03
N LEU A 589 5.67 30.13 14.05
CA LEU A 589 6.12 29.60 12.76
C LEU A 589 6.89 28.27 12.87
N HIS A 590 7.83 28.17 13.83
CA HIS A 590 8.63 26.95 14.05
C HIS A 590 7.79 25.71 14.41
N TRP A 591 6.57 25.89 14.94
CA TRP A 591 5.65 24.81 15.34
C TRP A 591 4.51 24.59 14.32
N ARG A 592 4.41 25.37 13.24
CA ARG A 592 3.36 25.20 12.22
C ARG A 592 3.65 24.03 11.27
N MET A 593 2.58 23.37 10.81
CA MET A 593 2.65 22.39 9.73
C MET A 593 3.01 23.11 8.41
N PRO A 594 4.12 22.78 7.73
CA PRO A 594 4.63 23.58 6.61
C PRO A 594 3.65 23.80 5.47
N ARG A 595 2.85 22.77 5.14
CA ARG A 595 1.87 22.86 4.04
C ARG A 595 0.69 23.78 4.33
N VAL A 596 0.31 23.92 5.61
CA VAL A 596 -0.72 24.88 6.06
C VAL A 596 -0.16 26.30 6.07
N GLU A 597 1.06 26.50 6.59
CA GLU A 597 1.74 27.80 6.55
C GLU A 597 1.89 28.29 5.10
N ALA A 598 2.30 27.42 4.17
CA ALA A 598 2.44 27.78 2.76
C ALA A 598 1.15 28.35 2.16
N LEU A 599 0.00 27.71 2.41
CA LEU A 599 -1.29 28.21 1.92
C LEU A 599 -1.69 29.54 2.58
N ASN A 600 -1.57 29.63 3.90
CA ASN A 600 -1.88 30.85 4.65
C ASN A 600 -1.02 32.03 4.17
N PHE A 601 0.27 31.79 3.97
CA PHE A 601 1.23 32.79 3.57
C PHE A 601 1.10 33.20 2.10
N ILE A 602 0.81 32.27 1.17
CA ILE A 602 0.46 32.61 -0.22
C ILE A 602 -0.77 33.54 -0.29
N ASN A 603 -1.78 33.30 0.56
CA ASN A 603 -2.97 34.15 0.63
C ASN A 603 -2.63 35.55 1.15
N LEU A 604 -1.89 35.67 2.26
CA LEU A 604 -1.38 36.94 2.79
C LEU A 604 -0.55 37.71 1.76
N TYR A 605 0.43 37.06 1.14
CA TYR A 605 1.39 37.64 0.21
C TYR A 605 0.73 38.09 -1.11
N THR A 606 -0.41 37.49 -1.48
CA THR A 606 -1.23 37.93 -2.62
C THR A 606 -1.87 39.30 -2.39
N THR A 607 -2.01 39.73 -1.13
CA THR A 607 -2.72 40.97 -0.75
C THR A 607 -1.76 42.16 -0.52
N ASP A 608 -0.45 41.92 -0.34
CA ASP A 608 0.51 42.93 0.14
C ASP A 608 1.24 43.74 -0.95
N HIS A 609 1.30 43.24 -2.20
CA HIS A 609 2.31 43.70 -3.16
C HIS A 609 1.77 44.38 -4.43
N GLY A 610 2.39 45.52 -4.73
CA GLY A 610 2.39 46.15 -6.06
C GLY A 610 3.40 45.50 -7.02
N ASP A 611 3.71 46.19 -8.12
CA ASP A 611 4.36 45.67 -9.33
C ASP A 611 5.86 45.24 -9.21
N ASP A 612 6.35 44.78 -8.05
CA ASP A 612 7.71 44.22 -7.96
C ASP A 612 7.80 42.87 -8.68
N HIS A 613 8.68 42.82 -9.69
CA HIS A 613 8.86 41.66 -10.55
C HIS A 613 9.35 40.42 -9.79
N ASN A 614 10.27 40.59 -8.82
CA ASN A 614 10.83 39.47 -8.06
C ASN A 614 9.77 38.82 -7.15
N SER A 615 8.97 39.65 -6.48
CA SER A 615 7.80 39.24 -5.70
C SER A 615 6.78 38.47 -6.55
N LEU A 616 6.51 38.94 -7.77
CA LEU A 616 5.57 38.30 -8.70
C LEU A 616 6.04 36.92 -9.17
N VAL A 617 7.33 36.75 -9.53
CA VAL A 617 7.91 35.46 -9.94
C VAL A 617 7.77 34.41 -8.83
N LEU A 618 8.11 34.77 -7.60
CA LEU A 618 8.00 33.86 -6.45
C LEU A 618 6.56 33.50 -6.12
N LEU A 619 5.63 34.46 -6.21
CA LEU A 619 4.22 34.20 -5.97
C LEU A 619 3.57 33.34 -7.06
N GLU A 620 3.94 33.54 -8.33
CA GLU A 620 3.50 32.67 -9.42
C GLU A 620 4.03 31.24 -9.23
N LEU A 621 5.32 31.09 -8.92
CA LEU A 621 5.94 29.79 -8.62
C LEU A 621 5.23 29.09 -7.47
N ALA A 622 5.00 29.80 -6.36
CA ALA A 622 4.37 29.25 -5.17
C ALA A 622 2.95 28.74 -5.46
N LYS A 623 2.14 29.50 -6.20
CA LYS A 623 0.78 29.10 -6.56
C LYS A 623 0.76 27.91 -7.52
N LEU A 624 1.65 27.93 -8.52
CA LEU A 624 1.74 26.87 -9.53
C LEU A 624 2.23 25.56 -8.93
N ASP A 625 3.29 25.61 -8.12
CA ASP A 625 3.81 24.46 -7.37
C ASP A 625 2.77 23.93 -6.37
N TYR A 626 2.09 24.82 -5.64
CA TYR A 626 1.06 24.41 -4.69
C TYR A 626 -0.03 23.59 -5.39
N ASN A 627 -0.51 24.03 -6.55
CA ASN A 627 -1.56 23.33 -7.30
C ASN A 627 -1.08 22.03 -7.97
N LEU A 628 0.16 22.00 -8.47
CA LEU A 628 0.77 20.77 -9.02
C LEU A 628 1.00 19.70 -7.95
N VAL A 629 1.42 20.10 -6.75
CA VAL A 629 1.55 19.18 -5.61
C VAL A 629 0.18 18.73 -5.11
N GLN A 630 -0.82 19.62 -5.10
CA GLN A 630 -2.21 19.26 -4.77
C GLN A 630 -2.81 18.24 -5.76
N SER A 631 -2.50 18.32 -7.05
CA SER A 631 -3.02 17.35 -8.03
C SER A 631 -2.45 15.94 -7.80
N ILE A 632 -1.18 15.85 -7.42
CA ILE A 632 -0.56 14.58 -6.99
C ILE A 632 -1.27 14.03 -5.73
N HIS A 633 -1.54 14.87 -4.72
CA HIS A 633 -2.27 14.46 -3.52
C HIS A 633 -3.68 13.94 -3.84
N GLN A 634 -4.39 14.54 -4.80
CA GLN A 634 -5.69 14.04 -5.26
C GLN A 634 -5.60 12.65 -5.91
N GLN A 635 -4.55 12.36 -6.70
CA GLN A 635 -4.36 11.04 -7.32
C GLN A 635 -4.01 9.97 -6.27
N GLU A 636 -3.15 10.29 -5.32
CA GLU A 636 -2.81 9.41 -4.18
C GLU A 636 -4.06 9.02 -3.40
N LEU A 637 -4.95 9.98 -3.13
CA LEU A 637 -6.22 9.75 -2.44
C LEU A 637 -7.18 8.85 -3.22
N LYS A 638 -7.18 8.87 -4.56
CA LYS A 638 -7.97 7.92 -5.36
C LYS A 638 -7.44 6.49 -5.24
N GLU A 639 -6.12 6.29 -5.34
CA GLU A 639 -5.53 4.96 -5.09
C GLU A 639 -5.88 4.46 -3.68
N LEU A 640 -5.70 5.33 -2.68
CA LEU A 640 -6.02 5.04 -1.29
C LEU A 640 -7.50 4.75 -1.06
N SER A 641 -8.40 5.44 -1.76
CA SER A 641 -9.86 5.22 -1.68
C SER A 641 -10.27 3.86 -2.21
N ARG A 642 -9.65 3.42 -3.32
CA ARG A 642 -9.84 2.05 -3.86
C ARG A 642 -9.30 1.01 -2.91
N TRP A 643 -8.08 1.22 -2.38
CA TRP A 643 -7.46 0.32 -1.40
C TRP A 643 -8.31 0.19 -0.12
N TRP A 644 -8.77 1.30 0.44
CA TRP A 644 -9.59 1.33 1.67
C TRP A 644 -10.93 0.62 1.48
N SER A 645 -11.57 0.84 0.33
CA SER A 645 -12.82 0.16 -0.05
C SER A 645 -12.60 -1.35 -0.26
N GLN A 646 -11.49 -1.76 -0.87
CA GLN A 646 -11.12 -3.18 -1.04
C GLN A 646 -10.76 -3.87 0.28
N LEU A 647 -10.23 -3.11 1.25
CA LEU A 647 -9.91 -3.62 2.59
C LEU A 647 -11.17 -3.98 3.40
N GLY A 648 -12.31 -3.36 3.07
CA GLY A 648 -13.63 -3.68 3.65
C GLY A 648 -13.75 -3.37 5.15
N PHE A 649 -12.90 -2.50 5.70
CA PHE A 649 -12.93 -2.16 7.12
C PHE A 649 -14.24 -1.49 7.53
N LYS A 650 -14.80 -0.64 6.66
CA LYS A 650 -16.07 0.05 6.89
C LYS A 650 -17.25 -0.91 7.12
N GLU A 651 -17.30 -2.01 6.38
CA GLU A 651 -18.37 -3.00 6.45
C GLU A 651 -18.14 -4.03 7.56
N ASN A 652 -16.87 -4.42 7.80
CA ASN A 652 -16.52 -5.51 8.72
C ASN A 652 -16.13 -5.06 10.13
N LEU A 653 -15.70 -3.80 10.31
CA LEU A 653 -15.22 -3.22 11.57
C LEU A 653 -16.07 -2.01 11.97
N SER A 654 -17.38 -2.20 12.11
CA SER A 654 -18.35 -1.12 12.37
C SER A 654 -18.15 -0.35 13.69
N PHE A 655 -17.19 -0.75 14.52
CA PHE A 655 -16.76 -0.03 15.73
C PHE A 655 -15.65 1.00 15.47
N SER A 656 -14.94 0.87 14.34
CA SER A 656 -13.78 1.69 13.96
C SER A 656 -14.19 2.98 13.27
N ARG A 657 -13.37 4.02 13.45
CA ARG A 657 -13.42 5.28 12.71
C ARG A 657 -13.13 5.06 11.21
N ASP A 658 -14.01 5.57 10.33
CA ASP A 658 -13.82 5.65 8.86
C ASP A 658 -13.24 7.05 8.54
N ARG A 659 -11.90 7.16 8.44
CA ARG A 659 -11.16 8.45 8.47
C ARG A 659 -10.01 8.56 7.47
N LEU A 660 -10.22 8.07 6.24
CA LEU A 660 -9.17 7.99 5.22
C LEU A 660 -8.51 9.36 4.91
N MET A 661 -9.31 10.42 4.76
CA MET A 661 -8.82 11.76 4.41
C MET A 661 -8.05 12.41 5.56
N GLU A 662 -8.55 12.23 6.78
CA GLU A 662 -7.94 12.71 8.02
C GLU A 662 -6.62 11.96 8.30
N ASN A 663 -6.57 10.65 8.04
CA ASN A 663 -5.35 9.84 8.15
C ASN A 663 -4.33 10.18 7.06
N TYR A 664 -4.76 10.60 5.87
CA TYR A 664 -3.87 11.13 4.83
C TYR A 664 -3.23 12.47 5.23
N LEU A 665 -3.93 13.30 6.02
CA LEU A 665 -3.43 14.59 6.50
C LEU A 665 -2.18 14.42 7.40
N TRP A 666 -2.08 13.32 8.16
CA TRP A 666 -0.84 12.94 8.86
C TRP A 666 0.34 12.74 7.90
N ALA A 667 0.14 11.91 6.88
CA ALA A 667 1.20 11.55 5.94
C ALA A 667 1.67 12.76 5.11
N MET A 668 0.73 13.57 4.64
CA MET A 668 1.00 14.85 3.96
C MET A 668 1.67 15.86 4.90
N GLY A 669 1.28 15.93 6.17
CA GLY A 669 1.86 16.83 7.15
C GLY A 669 3.33 16.55 7.44
N ILE A 670 3.73 15.28 7.46
CA ILE A 670 5.12 14.88 7.70
C ILE A 670 5.99 15.17 6.48
N ASN A 671 5.62 14.69 5.27
CA ASN A 671 6.30 14.97 4.00
C ASN A 671 5.28 15.27 2.88
N PHE A 672 5.11 16.53 2.50
CA PHE A 672 4.13 16.97 1.50
C PHE A 672 4.69 16.94 0.06
N GLU A 673 6.01 16.88 -0.10
CA GLU A 673 6.74 17.13 -1.35
C GLU A 673 6.49 16.00 -2.37
N PRO A 674 6.39 16.31 -3.68
CA PRO A 674 5.84 15.40 -4.68
C PRO A 674 6.60 14.07 -4.79
N GLN A 675 7.92 14.08 -4.63
CA GLN A 675 8.77 12.88 -4.65
C GLN A 675 8.45 11.84 -3.56
N PHE A 676 7.75 12.21 -2.49
CA PHE A 676 7.37 11.31 -1.39
C PHE A 676 5.98 10.67 -1.57
N SER A 677 5.54 10.48 -2.82
CA SER A 677 4.21 9.92 -3.14
C SER A 677 3.99 8.50 -2.59
N LYS A 678 4.86 7.54 -2.93
CA LYS A 678 4.82 6.17 -2.37
C LYS A 678 4.86 6.16 -0.84
N TYR A 679 5.65 7.07 -0.27
CA TYR A 679 5.75 7.26 1.17
C TYR A 679 4.40 7.70 1.77
N ARG A 680 3.71 8.69 1.18
CA ARG A 680 2.42 9.17 1.71
C ARG A 680 1.34 8.11 1.60
N ILE A 681 1.29 7.41 0.48
CA ILE A 681 0.39 6.25 0.28
C ILE A 681 0.66 5.19 1.36
N GLY A 682 1.91 4.74 1.50
CA GLY A 682 2.27 3.70 2.47
C GLY A 682 2.02 4.12 3.92
N LEU A 683 2.33 5.36 4.28
CA LEU A 683 2.14 5.85 5.66
C LEU A 683 0.65 6.06 5.96
N THR A 684 -0.16 6.49 4.99
CA THR A 684 -1.63 6.54 5.16
C THR A 684 -2.20 5.13 5.38
N LYS A 685 -1.70 4.13 4.63
CA LYS A 685 -2.08 2.72 4.84
C LYS A 685 -1.74 2.25 6.26
N PHE A 686 -0.55 2.59 6.77
CA PHE A 686 -0.15 2.35 8.17
C PHE A 686 -1.11 3.04 9.17
N VAL A 687 -1.35 4.35 9.02
CA VAL A 687 -2.19 5.12 9.96
C VAL A 687 -3.63 4.61 9.97
N CYS A 688 -4.22 4.27 8.82
CA CYS A 688 -5.57 3.68 8.77
C CYS A 688 -5.68 2.32 9.48
N ILE A 689 -4.65 1.47 9.37
CA ILE A 689 -4.60 0.19 10.10
C ILE A 689 -4.39 0.44 11.60
N LEU A 690 -3.52 1.40 11.96
CA LEU A 690 -3.28 1.85 13.33
C LEU A 690 -4.58 2.31 14.01
N THR A 691 -5.36 3.22 13.41
CA THR A 691 -6.63 3.72 13.98
C THR A 691 -7.64 2.60 14.23
N ALA A 692 -7.72 1.61 13.34
CA ALA A 692 -8.63 0.47 13.53
C ALA A 692 -8.17 -0.51 14.61
N ILE A 693 -6.87 -0.57 14.89
CA ILE A 693 -6.31 -1.31 16.02
C ILE A 693 -6.50 -0.52 17.32
N ASP A 694 -6.28 0.79 17.32
CA ASP A 694 -6.56 1.72 18.42
C ASP A 694 -8.02 1.56 18.92
N ASP A 695 -9.00 1.76 18.03
CA ASP A 695 -10.44 1.57 18.28
C ASP A 695 -10.84 0.16 18.76
N MET A 696 -10.00 -0.84 18.47
CA MET A 696 -10.19 -2.19 18.96
C MET A 696 -9.72 -2.34 20.41
N TYR A 697 -8.64 -1.69 20.83
CA TYR A 697 -8.14 -1.74 22.21
C TYR A 697 -8.90 -0.82 23.17
N ASP A 698 -9.12 0.44 22.80
CA ASP A 698 -9.69 1.45 23.70
C ASP A 698 -11.21 1.32 23.82
N VAL A 699 -11.92 0.91 22.77
CA VAL A 699 -13.40 0.81 22.70
C VAL A 699 -13.89 -0.65 22.66
N TYR A 700 -13.60 -1.40 21.58
CA TYR A 700 -14.45 -2.56 21.23
C TYR A 700 -14.06 -3.91 21.86
N GLY A 701 -12.77 -4.17 22.02
CA GLY A 701 -12.25 -5.45 22.53
C GLY A 701 -12.55 -5.70 24.00
N SER A 702 -12.71 -6.97 24.37
CA SER A 702 -12.65 -7.38 25.78
C SER A 702 -11.20 -7.69 26.17
N PRO A 703 -10.79 -7.54 27.45
CA PRO A 703 -9.41 -7.78 27.86
C PRO A 703 -8.86 -9.14 27.43
N ASP A 704 -9.65 -10.22 27.54
CA ASP A 704 -9.23 -11.58 27.15
C ASP A 704 -8.93 -11.68 25.64
N GLU A 705 -9.72 -11.03 24.78
CA GLU A 705 -9.47 -11.01 23.33
C GLU A 705 -8.28 -10.13 22.97
N LEU A 706 -8.08 -9.01 23.69
CA LEU A 706 -6.95 -8.11 23.49
C LEU A 706 -5.63 -8.78 23.88
N GLU A 707 -5.61 -9.63 24.91
CA GLU A 707 -4.46 -10.50 25.21
C GLU A 707 -4.19 -11.48 24.05
N LEU A 708 -5.23 -12.10 23.47
CA LEU A 708 -5.06 -12.98 22.30
C LEU A 708 -4.47 -12.22 21.10
N PHE A 709 -4.97 -11.02 20.79
CA PHE A 709 -4.42 -10.18 19.71
C PHE A 709 -2.97 -9.77 20.01
N THR A 710 -2.69 -9.29 21.22
CA THR A 710 -1.35 -8.90 21.66
C THR A 710 -0.38 -10.07 21.52
N ASN A 711 -0.79 -11.29 21.87
CA ASN A 711 0.03 -12.50 21.76
C ASN A 711 0.19 -12.97 20.31
N ALA A 712 -0.83 -12.81 19.46
CA ALA A 712 -0.71 -13.03 18.02
C ALA A 712 0.34 -12.10 17.40
N VAL A 713 0.27 -10.79 17.67
CA VAL A 713 1.26 -9.79 17.24
C VAL A 713 2.67 -10.14 17.75
N LYS A 714 2.82 -10.45 19.05
CA LYS A 714 4.10 -10.91 19.62
C LYS A 714 4.66 -12.14 18.91
N SER A 715 3.82 -13.10 18.55
CA SER A 715 4.23 -14.32 17.84
C SER A 715 4.65 -14.03 16.38
N TRP A 716 3.96 -13.09 15.74
CA TRP A 716 4.06 -12.75 14.31
C TRP A 716 3.88 -13.97 13.37
N ASP A 717 3.04 -14.92 13.78
CA ASP A 717 2.66 -16.11 13.00
C ASP A 717 1.26 -15.91 12.40
N VAL A 718 1.10 -16.16 11.11
CA VAL A 718 -0.21 -16.08 10.44
C VAL A 718 -1.21 -17.07 11.03
N ARG A 719 -0.74 -18.19 11.62
CA ARG A 719 -1.57 -19.23 12.24
C ARG A 719 -2.19 -18.80 13.56
N ALA A 720 -1.59 -17.84 14.27
CA ALA A 720 -2.19 -17.29 15.51
C ALA A 720 -3.55 -16.62 15.25
N MET A 721 -3.86 -16.29 13.98
CA MET A 721 -5.16 -15.82 13.54
C MET A 721 -6.30 -16.85 13.73
N GLU A 722 -6.00 -18.15 13.76
CA GLU A 722 -7.03 -19.19 13.91
C GLU A 722 -7.78 -19.07 15.25
N ASP A 723 -7.09 -18.63 16.30
CA ASP A 723 -7.60 -18.48 17.67
C ASP A 723 -8.24 -17.09 17.93
N LEU A 724 -8.14 -16.15 16.99
CA LEU A 724 -8.72 -14.81 17.14
C LEU A 724 -10.24 -14.78 16.86
N PRO A 725 -11.00 -13.83 17.43
CA PRO A 725 -12.34 -13.46 16.96
C PRO A 725 -12.33 -12.98 15.50
N ASP A 726 -13.40 -13.24 14.72
CA ASP A 726 -13.40 -12.97 13.27
C ASP A 726 -13.10 -11.51 12.88
N TYR A 727 -13.56 -10.53 13.66
CA TYR A 727 -13.25 -9.11 13.41
C TYR A 727 -11.75 -8.81 13.60
N MET A 728 -11.10 -9.44 14.58
CA MET A 728 -9.68 -9.28 14.85
C MET A 728 -8.80 -9.88 13.74
N LYS A 729 -9.27 -10.94 13.07
CA LYS A 729 -8.55 -11.58 11.94
C LYS A 729 -8.32 -10.59 10.81
N ILE A 730 -9.30 -9.74 10.53
CA ILE A 730 -9.26 -8.73 9.47
C ILE A 730 -8.20 -7.65 9.81
N CYS A 731 -8.19 -7.12 11.04
CA CYS A 731 -7.17 -6.18 11.50
C CYS A 731 -5.76 -6.81 11.46
N TYR A 732 -5.61 -8.01 12.02
CA TYR A 732 -4.32 -8.72 12.06
C TYR A 732 -3.78 -9.02 10.66
N PHE A 733 -4.63 -9.48 9.74
CA PHE A 733 -4.20 -9.79 8.38
C PHE A 733 -3.86 -8.53 7.57
N ALA A 734 -4.58 -7.43 7.75
CA ALA A 734 -4.25 -6.14 7.12
C ALA A 734 -2.88 -5.64 7.58
N MET A 735 -2.64 -5.61 8.90
CA MET A 735 -1.35 -5.26 9.52
C MET A 735 -0.22 -6.17 9.01
N PHE A 736 -0.43 -7.49 9.04
CA PHE A 736 0.55 -8.48 8.60
C PHE A 736 0.89 -8.33 7.10
N ASN A 737 -0.11 -8.17 6.24
CA ASN A 737 0.12 -8.02 4.79
C ASN A 737 0.82 -6.70 4.46
N PHE A 738 0.43 -5.59 5.09
CA PHE A 738 1.11 -4.30 4.93
C PHE A 738 2.59 -4.40 5.33
N ALA A 739 2.88 -4.97 6.48
CA ALA A 739 4.25 -5.16 6.96
C ALA A 739 5.10 -6.08 6.06
N ASN A 740 4.52 -7.17 5.55
CA ASN A 740 5.22 -8.05 4.60
C ASN A 740 5.46 -7.39 3.24
N ALA A 741 4.52 -6.59 2.74
CA ALA A 741 4.70 -5.81 1.51
C ALA A 741 5.83 -4.78 1.68
N LEU A 742 5.82 -3.99 2.76
CA LEU A 742 6.88 -3.02 3.05
C LEU A 742 8.26 -3.69 3.19
N ALA A 743 8.34 -4.80 3.92
CA ALA A 743 9.59 -5.53 4.08
C ALA A 743 10.09 -6.13 2.76
N PHE A 744 9.19 -6.63 1.90
CA PHE A 744 9.53 -7.12 0.57
C PHE A 744 10.04 -6.00 -0.34
N ASP A 745 9.37 -4.83 -0.36
CA ASP A 745 9.79 -3.68 -1.15
C ASP A 745 11.20 -3.22 -0.76
N VAL A 746 11.48 -3.08 0.54
CA VAL A 746 12.81 -2.67 1.03
C VAL A 746 13.87 -3.74 0.72
N LEU A 747 13.54 -5.03 0.85
CA LEU A 747 14.44 -6.13 0.48
C LEU A 747 14.73 -6.15 -1.03
N ASN A 748 13.74 -5.91 -1.87
CA ASN A 748 13.87 -5.95 -3.32
C ASN A 748 14.70 -4.78 -3.87
N HIS A 749 14.56 -3.57 -3.30
CA HIS A 749 15.30 -2.40 -3.77
C HIS A 749 16.70 -2.26 -3.13
N HIS A 750 16.87 -2.68 -1.87
CA HIS A 750 18.10 -2.42 -1.09
C HIS A 750 18.83 -3.65 -0.57
N GLY A 751 18.25 -4.85 -0.72
CA GLY A 751 18.80 -6.07 -0.11
C GLY A 751 18.70 -6.11 1.42
N LEU A 752 17.96 -5.19 2.04
CA LEU A 752 17.81 -5.06 3.49
C LEU A 752 16.55 -5.79 3.98
N ASN A 753 16.71 -6.72 4.92
CA ASN A 753 15.58 -7.36 5.60
C ASN A 753 15.19 -6.55 6.84
N VAL A 754 14.06 -5.83 6.76
CA VAL A 754 13.58 -4.90 7.80
C VAL A 754 12.38 -5.42 8.62
N MET A 755 12.09 -6.72 8.50
CA MET A 755 10.96 -7.35 9.19
C MET A 755 11.14 -7.36 10.72
N SER A 756 12.38 -7.33 11.22
CA SER A 756 12.66 -7.32 12.66
C SER A 756 12.23 -5.99 13.28
N GLU A 757 12.55 -4.89 12.62
CA GLU A 757 12.22 -3.52 13.02
C GLU A 757 10.71 -3.31 12.99
N ILE A 758 10.05 -3.67 11.87
CA ILE A 758 8.59 -3.56 11.72
C ILE A 758 7.86 -4.35 12.82
N ARG A 759 8.23 -5.62 13.05
CA ARG A 759 7.64 -6.45 14.10
C ARG A 759 7.86 -5.87 15.50
N THR A 760 9.03 -5.28 15.75
CA THR A 760 9.36 -4.68 17.05
C THR A 760 8.41 -3.53 17.37
N GLU A 761 8.19 -2.62 16.41
CA GLU A 761 7.29 -1.48 16.61
C GLU A 761 5.83 -1.90 16.84
N TRP A 762 5.30 -2.83 16.02
CA TRP A 762 3.94 -3.35 16.25
C TRP A 762 3.79 -4.09 17.58
N THR A 763 4.84 -4.80 18.02
CA THR A 763 4.87 -5.51 19.31
C THR A 763 4.88 -4.53 20.48
N ASN A 764 5.70 -3.47 20.42
CA ASN A 764 5.77 -2.43 21.44
C ASN A 764 4.45 -1.67 21.55
N LEU A 765 3.88 -1.28 20.41
CA LEU A 765 2.61 -0.57 20.31
C LEU A 765 1.45 -1.38 20.89
N CYS A 766 1.20 -2.60 20.39
CA CYS A 766 0.13 -3.47 20.90
C CYS A 766 0.35 -3.84 22.37
N GLY A 767 1.59 -4.04 22.79
CA GLY A 767 1.93 -4.25 24.20
C GLY A 767 1.56 -3.08 25.10
N SER A 768 1.76 -1.84 24.62
CA SER A 768 1.46 -0.60 25.35
C SER A 768 -0.05 -0.29 25.36
N TYR A 769 -0.77 -0.58 24.27
CA TYR A 769 -2.23 -0.54 24.26
C TYR A 769 -2.85 -1.54 25.25
N MET A 770 -2.27 -2.74 25.38
CA MET A 770 -2.71 -3.71 26.39
C MET A 770 -2.49 -3.20 27.83
N VAL A 771 -1.50 -2.35 28.08
CA VAL A 771 -1.31 -1.69 29.39
C VAL A 771 -2.46 -0.72 29.67
N GLU A 772 -2.81 0.15 28.72
CA GLU A 772 -3.94 1.08 28.86
C GLU A 772 -5.29 0.35 29.01
N ALA A 773 -5.53 -0.71 28.22
CA ALA A 773 -6.72 -1.55 28.37
C ALA A 773 -6.79 -2.23 29.77
N ARG A 774 -5.64 -2.62 30.36
CA ARG A 774 -5.55 -3.14 31.73
C ARG A 774 -5.76 -2.05 32.79
N TRP A 775 -5.31 -0.81 32.57
CA TRP A 775 -5.61 0.32 33.45
C TRP A 775 -7.10 0.64 33.45
N PHE A 776 -7.69 0.81 32.27
CA PHE A 776 -9.12 1.08 32.09
C PHE A 776 -10.00 0.01 32.74
N SER A 777 -9.77 -1.28 32.42
CA SER A 777 -10.57 -2.38 32.95
C SER A 777 -10.47 -2.59 34.48
N ARG A 778 -9.45 -2.01 35.13
CA ARG A 778 -9.27 -2.01 36.59
C ARG A 778 -9.71 -0.71 37.26
N GLY A 779 -10.10 0.31 36.50
CA GLY A 779 -10.33 1.66 37.03
C GLY A 779 -9.07 2.30 37.64
N TYR A 780 -7.89 1.94 37.13
CA TYR A 780 -6.61 2.48 37.61
C TYR A 780 -6.29 3.81 36.92
N THR A 781 -6.01 4.84 37.71
CA THR A 781 -5.43 6.11 37.25
C THR A 781 -3.92 6.06 37.46
N PRO A 782 -3.10 6.04 36.39
CA PRO A 782 -1.64 6.08 36.52
C PRO A 782 -1.15 7.44 37.04
N THR A 783 0.07 7.46 37.59
CA THR A 783 0.78 8.72 37.79
C THR A 783 1.12 9.38 36.45
N VAL A 784 1.37 10.69 36.46
CA VAL A 784 1.90 11.47 35.32
C VAL A 784 3.11 10.79 34.71
N LYS A 785 4.01 10.26 35.54
CA LYS A 785 5.20 9.54 35.08
C LYS A 785 4.85 8.20 34.42
N GLU A 786 4.08 7.33 35.09
CA GLU A 786 3.67 6.03 34.54
C GLU A 786 2.90 6.19 33.22
N TYR A 787 2.01 7.19 33.15
CA TYR A 787 1.29 7.54 31.94
C TYR A 787 2.26 7.90 30.81
N LEU A 788 3.17 8.86 31.03
CA LEU A 788 4.10 9.33 30.00
C LEU A 788 5.13 8.27 29.57
N GLU A 789 5.47 7.30 30.41
CA GLU A 789 6.34 6.17 30.03
C GLU A 789 5.67 5.20 29.05
N ASN A 790 4.34 5.13 29.02
CA ASN A 790 3.54 4.30 28.09
C ASN A 790 2.98 5.09 26.90
N SER A 791 2.46 6.30 27.15
CA SER A 791 1.56 7.01 26.23
C SER A 791 2.26 7.65 25.02
N TRP A 792 3.57 7.86 25.09
CA TRP A 792 4.40 8.20 23.93
C TRP A 792 4.52 7.05 22.92
N ILE A 793 4.27 5.80 23.34
CA ILE A 793 4.22 4.63 22.46
C ILE A 793 2.81 4.46 21.90
N THR A 794 1.77 4.56 22.75
CA THR A 794 0.37 4.34 22.32
C THR A 794 -0.17 5.41 21.40
N VAL A 795 0.41 6.61 21.36
CA VAL A 795 0.11 7.60 20.30
C VAL A 795 0.61 7.17 18.91
N GLY A 796 1.29 6.02 18.81
CA GLY A 796 1.79 5.47 17.55
C GLY A 796 3.03 6.17 16.98
N GLY A 797 3.52 7.23 17.63
CA GLY A 797 4.62 8.08 17.14
C GLY A 797 5.91 7.33 16.77
N PRO A 798 6.45 6.41 17.61
CA PRO A 798 7.65 5.65 17.29
C PRO A 798 7.46 4.75 16.08
N ALA A 799 6.36 3.99 16.09
CA ALA A 799 5.98 3.12 14.99
C ALA A 799 5.77 3.92 13.69
N ALA A 800 5.13 5.09 13.75
CA ALA A 800 4.94 5.98 12.62
C ALA A 800 6.28 6.44 12.03
N ILE A 801 7.21 6.97 12.83
CA ILE A 801 8.51 7.44 12.33
C ILE A 801 9.35 6.29 11.75
N VAL A 802 9.36 5.11 12.38
CA VAL A 802 10.10 3.94 11.84
C VAL A 802 9.52 3.49 10.50
N HIS A 803 8.21 3.28 10.40
CA HIS A 803 7.56 2.90 9.14
C HIS A 803 7.74 3.97 8.06
N ALA A 804 7.62 5.24 8.44
CA ALA A 804 7.84 6.38 7.56
C ALA A 804 9.29 6.40 7.04
N TYR A 805 10.30 6.15 7.88
CA TYR A 805 11.70 6.11 7.46
C TYR A 805 11.95 4.95 6.48
N LEU A 806 11.42 3.75 6.78
CA LEU A 806 11.49 2.59 5.90
C LEU A 806 10.81 2.83 4.54
N LEU A 807 9.66 3.49 4.54
CA LEU A 807 8.94 3.89 3.32
C LEU A 807 9.72 4.91 2.49
N GLN A 808 10.43 5.85 3.12
CA GLN A 808 11.27 6.82 2.43
C GLN A 808 12.42 6.14 1.68
N LEU A 809 12.95 5.02 2.19
CA LEU A 809 14.02 4.28 1.52
C LEU A 809 13.63 3.81 0.11
N GLN A 810 12.34 3.56 -0.15
CA GLN A 810 11.85 3.15 -1.48
C GLN A 810 12.15 4.17 -2.60
N GLY A 811 12.49 5.42 -2.26
CA GLY A 811 12.81 6.50 -3.20
C GLY A 811 14.27 6.98 -3.19
N CYS A 812 15.19 6.33 -2.45
CA CYS A 812 16.56 6.84 -2.27
C CYS A 812 17.63 5.78 -2.60
N ASN A 813 18.60 6.12 -3.45
CA ASN A 813 19.82 5.33 -3.64
C ASN A 813 20.74 5.48 -2.40
N LEU A 814 20.54 4.65 -1.37
CA LEU A 814 21.40 4.64 -0.19
C LEU A 814 22.78 4.04 -0.51
N THR A 815 23.84 4.81 -0.30
CA THR A 815 25.23 4.38 -0.57
C THR A 815 25.95 3.79 0.64
N ASN A 816 25.38 3.86 1.86
CA ASN A 816 25.94 3.25 3.07
C ASN A 816 24.83 2.72 3.99
N ASN A 817 24.91 1.44 4.34
CA ASN A 817 23.94 0.76 5.20
C ASN A 817 24.26 0.94 6.68
N SER A 818 23.34 1.53 7.46
CA SER A 818 22.81 0.85 8.66
C SER A 818 21.48 1.46 9.12
N LEU A 819 20.65 0.65 9.78
CA LEU A 819 19.44 1.10 10.49
C LEU A 819 19.77 1.66 11.89
N ASP A 820 21.05 1.83 12.24
CA ASP A 820 21.45 2.32 13.56
C ASP A 820 21.05 3.79 13.77
N CYS A 821 20.76 4.53 12.70
CA CYS A 821 20.14 5.85 12.77
C CYS A 821 18.82 5.84 13.57
N LEU A 822 18.03 4.75 13.53
CA LEU A 822 16.82 4.61 14.35
C LEU A 822 17.14 4.51 15.85
N LYS A 823 18.25 3.85 16.21
CA LYS A 823 18.73 3.74 17.60
C LYS A 823 19.34 5.06 18.09
N LEU A 824 20.21 5.66 17.27
CA LEU A 824 20.79 6.99 17.52
C LEU A 824 19.70 8.07 17.62
N GLY A 825 18.59 7.87 16.89
CA GLY A 825 17.45 8.77 16.80
C GLY A 825 16.40 8.61 17.89
N SER A 826 16.56 7.62 18.79
CA SER A 826 15.56 7.26 19.81
C SER A 826 15.10 8.45 20.66
N ASP A 827 16.02 9.28 21.15
CA ASP A 827 15.68 10.51 21.90
C ASP A 827 14.80 11.46 21.07
N LEU A 828 15.10 11.64 19.78
CA LEU A 828 14.37 12.56 18.90
C LEU A 828 12.95 12.05 18.60
N ILE A 829 12.84 10.73 18.39
CA ILE A 829 11.56 10.02 18.21
C ILE A 829 10.73 10.13 19.48
N TYR A 830 11.35 9.94 20.65
CA TYR A 830 10.71 10.09 21.96
C TYR A 830 10.14 11.50 22.15
N TRP A 831 10.96 12.56 22.02
CA TRP A 831 10.49 13.93 22.26
C TRP A 831 9.45 14.40 21.24
N SER A 832 9.55 13.95 19.98
CA SER A 832 8.50 14.20 18.98
C SER A 832 7.19 13.50 19.35
N SER A 833 7.25 12.22 19.75
CA SER A 833 6.08 11.44 20.17
C SER A 833 5.43 11.99 21.45
N ILE A 834 6.23 12.52 22.39
CA ILE A 834 5.71 13.25 23.56
C ILE A 834 4.96 14.51 23.13
N ILE A 835 5.49 15.33 22.22
CA ILE A 835 4.75 16.50 21.71
C ILE A 835 3.44 16.07 21.05
N THR A 836 3.48 14.99 20.26
CA THR A 836 2.28 14.42 19.62
C THR A 836 1.23 13.99 20.64
N ARG A 837 1.60 13.19 21.66
CA ARG A 837 0.70 12.74 22.75
C ARG A 837 0.14 13.90 23.56
N LEU A 838 0.97 14.87 23.94
CA LEU A 838 0.51 16.01 24.72
C LEU A 838 -0.43 16.94 23.91
N ALA A 839 -0.24 17.03 22.59
CA ALA A 839 -1.17 17.75 21.71
C ALA A 839 -2.50 17.00 21.56
N ASP A 840 -2.45 15.68 21.33
CA ASP A 840 -3.60 14.77 21.27
C ASP A 840 -4.46 14.90 22.54
N ASP A 841 -3.90 14.61 23.71
CA ASP A 841 -4.62 14.66 25.00
C ASP A 841 -5.24 16.05 25.30
N LEU A 842 -4.61 17.15 24.86
CA LEU A 842 -5.17 18.50 24.99
C LEU A 842 -6.43 18.69 24.14
N GLY A 843 -6.48 18.08 22.95
CA GLY A 843 -7.60 18.15 22.01
C GLY A 843 -8.71 17.12 22.24
N THR A 844 -8.39 15.92 22.73
CA THR A 844 -9.31 14.76 22.74
C THR A 844 -9.87 14.37 24.11
N SER A 845 -9.12 14.59 25.20
CA SER A 845 -9.41 14.04 26.55
C SER A 845 -10.84 14.23 27.03
N THR A 846 -11.43 15.41 26.79
CA THR A 846 -12.78 15.77 27.21
C THR A 846 -13.86 14.86 26.61
N ASP A 847 -13.69 14.42 25.37
CA ASP A 847 -14.66 13.55 24.68
C ASP A 847 -14.32 12.06 24.83
N GLU A 848 -13.05 11.72 25.01
CA GLU A 848 -12.57 10.39 25.38
C GLU A 848 -13.12 9.94 26.74
N ILE A 849 -13.08 10.82 27.75
CA ILE A 849 -13.61 10.50 29.08
C ILE A 849 -15.13 10.33 29.05
N LYS A 850 -15.86 11.13 28.25
CA LYS A 850 -17.32 11.00 28.08
C LYS A 850 -17.70 9.65 27.44
N ARG A 851 -16.90 9.15 26.49
CA ARG A 851 -17.15 7.84 25.82
C ARG A 851 -16.64 6.63 26.60
N GLY A 852 -15.82 6.87 27.63
CA GLY A 852 -15.36 5.87 28.60
C GLY A 852 -14.05 5.24 28.19
N ASP A 853 -12.95 5.97 28.45
CA ASP A 853 -11.56 5.64 28.16
C ASP A 853 -10.67 5.87 29.41
N VAL A 854 -9.38 5.55 29.33
CA VAL A 854 -8.38 5.76 30.39
C VAL A 854 -8.18 7.26 30.69
N ALA A 855 -7.80 7.57 31.93
CA ALA A 855 -7.37 8.91 32.31
C ALA A 855 -6.18 9.36 31.44
N LYS A 856 -6.31 10.51 30.78
CA LYS A 856 -5.26 11.13 29.96
C LYS A 856 -4.35 12.01 30.82
N ILE A 857 -3.30 12.58 30.25
CA ILE A 857 -2.28 13.33 31.03
C ILE A 857 -2.87 14.43 31.92
N ILE A 858 -3.93 15.09 31.47
CA ILE A 858 -4.61 16.17 32.21
C ILE A 858 -5.21 15.61 33.51
N GLN A 859 -5.92 14.49 33.45
CA GLN A 859 -6.58 13.89 34.60
C GLN A 859 -5.60 13.18 35.53
N CYS A 860 -4.53 12.58 34.98
CA CYS A 860 -3.42 12.08 35.79
C CYS A 860 -2.77 13.22 36.60
N TYR A 861 -2.52 14.38 35.96
CA TYR A 861 -1.96 15.56 36.63
C TYR A 861 -2.89 16.16 37.68
N MET A 862 -4.19 16.32 37.36
CA MET A 862 -5.20 16.79 38.33
C MET A 862 -5.29 15.88 39.56
N ASN A 863 -5.21 14.56 39.36
CA ASN A 863 -5.30 13.57 40.44
C ASN A 863 -4.01 13.49 41.29
N GLU A 864 -2.83 13.67 40.69
CA GLU A 864 -1.54 13.62 41.40
C GLU A 864 -1.24 14.90 42.19
N GLU A 865 -1.54 16.07 41.60
CA GLU A 865 -1.18 17.39 42.18
C GLU A 865 -2.37 18.12 42.84
N GLY A 866 -3.60 17.61 42.69
CA GLY A 866 -4.80 18.21 43.29
C GLY A 866 -5.25 19.55 42.71
N VAL A 867 -4.85 19.85 41.46
CA VAL A 867 -5.10 21.13 40.77
C VAL A 867 -6.37 21.12 39.89
N SER A 868 -6.79 22.30 39.44
CA SER A 868 -7.89 22.43 38.48
C SER A 868 -7.52 21.96 37.06
N GLU A 869 -8.52 21.70 36.22
CA GLU A 869 -8.30 21.32 34.81
C GLU A 869 -7.60 22.45 34.02
N GLU A 870 -7.89 23.71 34.34
CA GLU A 870 -7.27 24.88 33.68
C GLU A 870 -5.76 24.95 34.00
N GLU A 871 -5.39 24.83 35.28
CA GLU A 871 -4.00 24.78 35.73
C GLU A 871 -3.26 23.57 35.16
N ALA A 872 -3.90 22.40 35.12
CA ALA A 872 -3.35 21.20 34.50
C ALA A 872 -3.09 21.43 33.01
N ARG A 873 -4.08 21.91 32.24
CA ARG A 873 -3.93 22.20 30.80
C ARG A 873 -2.80 23.19 30.52
N ASP A 874 -2.69 24.26 31.31
CA ASP A 874 -1.60 25.23 31.17
C ASP A 874 -0.23 24.63 31.51
N ARG A 875 -0.16 23.73 32.51
CA ARG A 875 1.05 22.96 32.78
C ARG A 875 1.44 22.06 31.61
N ILE A 876 0.47 21.39 30.96
CA ILE A 876 0.72 20.53 29.79
C ILE A 876 1.24 21.34 28.59
N LYS A 877 0.70 22.54 28.33
CA LYS A 877 1.26 23.47 27.33
C LYS A 877 2.74 23.80 27.64
N GLY A 878 3.08 23.96 28.93
CA GLY A 878 4.45 24.10 29.40
C GLY A 878 5.34 22.88 29.12
N LEU A 879 4.82 21.66 29.26
CA LEU A 879 5.54 20.43 28.91
C LEU A 879 5.80 20.30 27.41
N ILE A 880 4.84 20.70 26.55
CA ILE A 880 5.06 20.80 25.09
C ILE A 880 6.21 21.77 24.79
N GLY A 881 6.21 22.97 25.37
CA GLY A 881 7.30 23.94 25.20
C GLY A 881 8.67 23.41 25.66
N ASN A 882 8.71 22.65 26.76
CA ASN A 882 9.95 22.03 27.24
C ASN A 882 10.43 20.86 26.36
N SER A 883 9.50 20.11 25.77
CA SER A 883 9.80 19.02 24.82
C SER A 883 10.34 19.57 23.51
N TRP A 884 9.80 20.69 23.01
CA TRP A 884 10.35 21.41 21.87
C TRP A 884 11.79 21.89 22.08
N LYS A 885 12.13 22.38 23.29
CA LYS A 885 13.53 22.72 23.63
C LYS A 885 14.46 21.52 23.53
N LYS A 886 13.99 20.31 23.87
CA LYS A 886 14.76 19.06 23.74
C LYS A 886 14.94 18.63 22.27
N VAL A 887 13.90 18.75 21.46
CA VAL A 887 13.99 18.55 20.00
C VAL A 887 14.99 19.53 19.36
N ASN A 888 14.93 20.81 19.75
CA ASN A 888 15.87 21.84 19.30
C ASN A 888 17.33 21.51 19.70
N GLU A 889 17.54 21.08 20.95
CA GLU A 889 18.85 20.71 21.51
C GLU A 889 19.49 19.55 20.73
N ILE A 890 18.73 18.51 20.41
CA ILE A 890 19.19 17.38 19.59
C ILE A 890 19.52 17.84 18.16
N LYS A 891 18.66 18.69 17.57
CA LYS A 891 18.83 19.18 16.19
C LYS A 891 20.14 19.93 15.97
N ILE A 892 20.53 20.81 16.90
CA ILE A 892 21.74 21.65 16.79
C ILE A 892 23.00 21.03 17.40
N LYS A 893 22.92 19.79 17.90
CA LYS A 893 24.04 19.08 18.54
C LYS A 893 25.20 18.93 17.55
N LYS A 894 26.41 19.30 17.98
CA LYS A 894 27.63 19.15 17.17
C LYS A 894 27.90 17.67 16.88
N ASN A 895 28.22 17.35 15.63
CA ASN A 895 28.36 15.98 15.11
C ASN A 895 27.06 15.15 15.29
N ASN A 896 25.94 15.70 14.84
CA ASN A 896 24.69 14.96 14.75
C ASN A 896 24.73 13.99 13.55
N ASP A 897 24.99 12.72 13.81
CA ASP A 897 25.06 11.66 12.79
C ASP A 897 23.68 11.23 12.24
N LEU A 898 22.59 11.89 12.66
CA LEU A 898 21.23 11.56 12.21
C LEU A 898 20.95 12.03 10.78
N PRO A 899 20.27 11.22 9.95
CA PRO A 899 19.80 11.65 8.64
C PRO A 899 18.91 12.89 8.74
N LYS A 900 19.21 13.93 7.94
CA LYS A 900 18.40 15.16 7.87
C LYS A 900 16.92 14.89 7.64
N SER A 901 16.59 13.88 6.83
CA SER A 901 15.21 13.48 6.56
C SER A 901 14.49 12.98 7.81
N MET A 902 15.13 12.11 8.61
CA MET A 902 14.57 11.63 9.88
C MET A 902 14.33 12.79 10.86
N VAL A 903 15.24 13.77 10.91
CA VAL A 903 15.06 14.98 11.72
C VAL A 903 13.89 15.82 11.23
N LYS A 904 13.76 16.05 9.91
CA LYS A 904 12.63 16.75 9.28
C LYS A 904 11.30 16.06 9.59
N MET A 905 11.25 14.73 9.51
CA MET A 905 10.07 13.93 9.78
C MET A 905 9.63 13.99 11.24
N CYS A 906 10.56 13.91 12.20
CA CYS A 906 10.24 14.06 13.63
C CYS A 906 9.73 15.48 13.96
N LEU A 907 10.33 16.52 13.37
CA LEU A 907 9.85 17.90 13.51
C LEU A 907 8.43 18.06 12.95
N ASN A 908 8.20 17.55 11.74
CA ASN A 908 6.92 17.70 11.07
C ASN A 908 5.81 16.84 11.70
N MET A 909 6.11 15.66 12.26
CA MET A 909 5.13 14.89 13.05
C MET A 909 4.60 15.71 14.24
N ALA A 910 5.49 16.35 15.01
CA ALA A 910 5.10 17.22 16.12
C ALA A 910 4.27 18.43 15.67
N ARG A 911 4.67 19.08 14.57
CA ARG A 911 3.94 20.20 13.94
C ARG A 911 2.54 19.78 13.44
N THR A 912 2.43 18.60 12.84
CA THR A 912 1.16 18.05 12.34
C THR A 912 0.24 17.66 13.49
N ALA A 913 0.77 17.12 14.60
CA ALA A 913 -0.02 16.88 15.80
C ALA A 913 -0.60 18.18 16.38
N GLN A 914 0.25 19.20 16.58
CA GLN A 914 -0.21 20.51 17.06
C GLN A 914 -1.18 21.19 16.11
N CYS A 915 -1.04 20.97 14.79
CA CYS A 915 -2.01 21.39 13.79
C CYS A 915 -3.36 20.68 14.01
N LEU A 916 -3.38 19.33 13.96
CA LEU A 916 -4.60 18.53 14.04
C LEU A 916 -5.40 18.80 15.32
N PHE A 917 -4.74 18.83 16.49
CA PHE A 917 -5.40 18.91 17.78
C PHE A 917 -5.62 20.34 18.32
N GLN A 918 -5.25 21.35 17.54
CA GLN A 918 -5.37 22.78 17.89
C GLN A 918 -6.77 23.21 18.33
N HIS A 919 -7.82 22.60 17.76
CA HIS A 919 -9.21 23.00 17.94
C HIS A 919 -10.12 21.83 18.37
N GLY A 920 -9.56 20.82 19.04
CA GLY A 920 -10.27 19.60 19.47
C GLY A 920 -9.77 18.34 18.76
N ASP A 921 -10.58 17.28 18.76
CA ASP A 921 -10.25 16.00 18.13
C ASP A 921 -10.18 16.11 16.59
N GLY A 922 -8.99 16.35 16.07
CA GLY A 922 -8.74 16.55 14.64
C GLY A 922 -8.82 15.30 13.77
N ILE A 923 -8.99 14.10 14.34
CA ILE A 923 -8.95 12.80 13.61
C ILE A 923 -10.22 11.98 13.83
N GLY A 924 -10.76 11.95 15.06
CA GLY A 924 -12.01 11.26 15.37
C GLY A 924 -13.24 11.91 14.74
N THR A 925 -13.15 13.16 14.27
CA THR A 925 -14.22 13.84 13.50
C THR A 925 -13.84 14.15 12.04
N SER A 926 -14.83 14.09 11.15
CA SER A 926 -14.74 14.55 9.75
C SER A 926 -15.53 15.84 9.49
N ILE A 927 -15.87 16.60 10.54
CA ILE A 927 -16.57 17.88 10.43
C ILE A 927 -15.78 19.00 11.12
N GLY A 928 -16.28 20.24 11.07
CA GLY A 928 -15.59 21.38 11.69
C GLY A 928 -14.24 21.71 11.04
N VAL A 929 -13.26 22.09 11.86
CA VAL A 929 -12.01 22.69 11.38
C VAL A 929 -11.16 21.73 10.52
N THR A 930 -11.09 20.44 10.85
CA THR A 930 -10.37 19.45 10.02
C THR A 930 -10.99 19.34 8.63
N ARG A 931 -12.33 19.32 8.52
CA ARG A 931 -13.01 19.36 7.21
C ARG A 931 -12.59 20.58 6.42
N ASP A 932 -12.67 21.76 7.02
CA ASP A 932 -12.43 23.01 6.30
C ASP A 932 -10.96 23.14 5.86
N ARG A 933 -10.02 22.56 6.63
CA ARG A 933 -8.62 22.37 6.24
C ARG A 933 -8.45 21.35 5.11
N LEU A 934 -9.11 20.19 5.14
CA LEU A 934 -9.07 19.22 4.04
C LEU A 934 -9.62 19.85 2.74
N VAL A 935 -10.70 20.64 2.84
CA VAL A 935 -11.25 21.40 1.72
C VAL A 935 -10.23 22.40 1.17
N SER A 936 -9.55 23.18 2.02
CA SER A 936 -8.59 24.19 1.55
C SER A 936 -7.28 23.59 1.03
N LEU A 937 -6.78 22.52 1.65
CA LEU A 937 -5.50 21.90 1.28
C LEU A 937 -5.60 21.02 0.03
N ILE A 938 -6.72 20.31 -0.16
CA ILE A 938 -6.85 19.23 -1.15
C ILE A 938 -7.86 19.53 -2.26
N LEU A 939 -9.00 20.17 -1.95
CA LEU A 939 -10.10 20.35 -2.90
C LEU A 939 -10.08 21.72 -3.60
N LYS A 940 -9.68 22.78 -2.91
CA LYS A 940 -9.60 24.13 -3.46
C LYS A 940 -8.21 24.41 -3.99
N ALA A 941 -8.09 24.60 -5.30
CA ALA A 941 -6.87 25.12 -5.91
C ALA A 941 -6.67 26.60 -5.56
N VAL A 942 -5.41 27.02 -5.51
CA VAL A 942 -5.03 28.43 -5.32
C VAL A 942 -5.21 29.17 -6.64
N PRO A 943 -5.93 30.31 -6.69
CA PRO A 943 -6.16 31.02 -7.95
C PRO A 943 -4.87 31.53 -8.62
N ILE A 944 -4.67 31.12 -9.88
CA ILE A 944 -3.66 31.65 -10.80
C ILE A 944 -4.39 32.53 -11.82
N LYS A 945 -3.81 33.68 -12.18
CA LYS A 945 -4.38 34.62 -13.17
C LYS A 945 -4.08 34.18 -14.60
#